data_AF-A0A5K1UUW9-F1
#
_entry.id   AF-A0A5K1UUW9-F1
#
_cell.length_a   1.000
_cell.length_b   1.000
_cell.length_c   1.000
_cell.angle_alpha   90.00
_cell.angle_beta   90.00
_cell.angle_gamma   90.00
#
_symmetry.space_group_name_H-M   'P 1'
#
loop_
_entity.id
_entity.type
_entity.pdbx_description
1 polymer ?
#
loop_
_entity_poly.entity_id
_entity_poly.type
_entity_poly.pdbx_seq_one_letter_code
_entity_poly.pdbx_strand_id
1 'polypeptide(L)'
;MGFCCSALHPLSLLVQAMVLATTLALGTLPAFLPCELQPHGLVNCNWLFLKSVPHFSAAAPRGNVTSLSLSSNRIHHLHDSDFARLPSLRRLNLKWNCPPVGLSPMHFPCHMTIEPSTFLAVPTLEELNLSYNSITTVPALPKSLISLSLSHTNILVLDSDSLASLHSLRFLFMDGNCYYKNPCRQELEVAPGALLGLGNLTHLSLKYNNLTVVPRNLPSSLEYLLLSYNRIIKLAPEDLANLTALRVLDVGGNCRRCDHAPNPCMECPRHFPQLHPDTFSHLSRLEGLVLKDSSLSWLNASWFRGLGNLRVLDLSENFLYKCITKTKAFQGLTQLRQLNLSFNYHKRVSFAHLSLAPSFGSLVALKELDMHGIFFRSLDETTLRPLAHLPVLQTLRLQMNFISQAQLGIFRAFPGLRYVDLSDNRISGASELTATMQEVFGGEKVWLQPGDLAPAPVDTPSSEDFRPNCSTLNFTLDLSRNNLVTVRPEMFAQLSHLQCLRLSHNCISQAVNGSQFLPLTSLQVLDLSHNKLDLYHEHSFTELPRLEALDLSYNSQPFGMQGVGHNFSFVAHLRTLRHLSLAHNNIHSQVSQQLCSTSLRALDFSGNALGRMWAEGDLYLHFFQGLSGLIWLDLSQNRLHTLLPHTLDKLPKSLQVLRLRDNYLAFFKWGNLIHLPKLKVLDLAGNQLKALTNGSLPAGTRLRRLDVSCNSISFVDPGFFSKAKELRELNLSANALKTVDPSWFGPLASALQILDVSANPLHCACGAAFIDFLLEVQAAVPGLPSRVKCGSPGQLQGLSIFAQDLRLCLDEALSWDCFTLSLLSVALGLGVPMLHHLCGWDLWYCFHLCLAWLPWRGRQSGQGEDALPYDAFVVFDKTQNAVADWVYNELRGQLEERRGRWALRLCLEERDWLPGKTLFENLWASVYGSRKTLFVLAHTDRVSGLLRASFLLAQQRLLEDRKDVVVLVILSPDGRRSRYVRLRQRLCRQSVLLWPHQPSGQRSFWAQLGMALTRDNHHFYNRNFCQGPTAE
;
A
#
# COMPACT_ATOMS: atom_id res chain seq x y z
N MET A 1 -9.07 -6.01 -67.80
CA MET A 1 -9.61 -4.72 -67.31
C MET A 1 -10.46 -5.01 -66.08
N GLY A 2 -10.21 -4.25 -65.00
CA GLY A 2 -10.47 -4.63 -63.62
C GLY A 2 -11.94 -4.74 -63.21
N PHE A 3 -12.18 -5.68 -62.30
CA PHE A 3 -13.43 -5.93 -61.60
C PHE A 3 -13.44 -5.28 -60.20
N CYS A 4 -14.66 -4.98 -59.76
CA CYS A 4 -15.08 -4.48 -58.45
C CYS A 4 -14.43 -5.14 -57.22
N CYS A 5 -14.12 -4.31 -56.22
CA CYS A 5 -14.41 -4.57 -54.80
C CYS A 5 -14.15 -3.29 -53.99
N SER A 6 -15.21 -2.55 -53.63
CA SER A 6 -15.12 -1.41 -52.69
C SER A 6 -16.36 -1.39 -51.80
N ALA A 7 -16.34 -2.22 -50.76
CA ALA A 7 -17.32 -2.17 -49.65
C ALA A 7 -16.74 -2.86 -48.41
N LEU A 8 -15.71 -2.28 -47.78
CA LEU A 8 -15.17 -2.73 -46.49
C LEU A 8 -14.40 -1.56 -45.84
N HIS A 9 -15.11 -0.52 -45.38
CA HIS A 9 -14.47 0.55 -44.60
C HIS A 9 -15.23 1.22 -43.43
N PRO A 10 -16.41 0.77 -42.93
CA PRO A 10 -16.95 1.35 -41.70
C PRO A 10 -16.66 0.54 -40.41
N LEU A 11 -16.19 -0.71 -40.51
CA LEU A 11 -16.00 -1.57 -39.33
C LEU A 11 -14.68 -1.33 -38.57
N SER A 12 -13.59 -0.91 -39.23
CA SER A 12 -12.33 -0.67 -38.51
C SER A 12 -12.34 0.60 -37.67
N LEU A 13 -13.10 1.63 -38.10
CA LEU A 13 -13.26 2.87 -37.34
C LEU A 13 -14.20 2.70 -36.15
N LEU A 14 -15.21 1.84 -36.25
CA LEU A 14 -16.10 1.50 -35.12
C LEU A 14 -15.41 0.59 -34.09
N VAL A 15 -14.52 -0.31 -34.52
CA VAL A 15 -13.69 -1.11 -33.61
C VAL A 15 -12.61 -0.25 -32.95
N GLN A 16 -11.98 0.70 -33.67
CA GLN A 16 -11.05 1.66 -33.06
C GLN A 16 -11.76 2.64 -32.12
N ALA A 17 -13.00 3.06 -32.43
CA ALA A 17 -13.79 3.91 -31.55
C ALA A 17 -14.33 3.15 -30.32
N MET A 18 -14.68 1.86 -30.46
CA MET A 18 -15.05 1.02 -29.31
C MET A 18 -13.84 0.68 -28.44
N VAL A 19 -12.66 0.46 -29.02
CA VAL A 19 -11.41 0.25 -28.27
C VAL A 19 -10.98 1.54 -27.56
N LEU A 20 -11.13 2.71 -28.19
CA LEU A 20 -10.94 3.99 -27.48
C LEU A 20 -12.01 4.23 -26.39
N ALA A 21 -13.27 3.82 -26.62
CA ALA A 21 -14.34 3.99 -25.64
C ALA A 21 -14.23 3.02 -24.44
N THR A 22 -13.71 1.80 -24.62
CA THR A 22 -13.44 0.88 -23.51
C THR A 22 -12.16 1.23 -22.74
N THR A 23 -11.20 1.92 -23.36
CA THR A 23 -10.04 2.48 -22.64
C THR A 23 -10.36 3.71 -21.77
N LEU A 24 -11.56 4.28 -21.87
CA LEU A 24 -11.98 5.47 -21.11
C LEU A 24 -12.72 5.16 -19.80
N ALA A 25 -12.84 3.89 -19.41
CA ALA A 25 -13.42 3.46 -18.13
C ALA A 25 -12.36 3.00 -17.10
N LEU A 26 -11.09 3.38 -17.27
CA LEU A 26 -10.03 3.11 -16.30
C LEU A 26 -10.06 4.18 -15.20
N GLY A 27 -10.20 3.74 -13.93
CA GLY A 27 -10.24 4.64 -12.77
C GLY A 27 -9.12 5.68 -12.80
N THR A 28 -9.43 6.93 -12.48
CA THR A 28 -8.48 8.05 -12.59
C THR A 28 -7.44 8.02 -11.46
N LEU A 29 -6.18 8.30 -11.80
CA LEU A 29 -5.11 8.46 -10.80
C LEU A 29 -5.50 9.53 -9.75
N PRO A 30 -5.08 9.36 -8.48
CA PRO A 30 -5.29 10.38 -7.46
C PRO A 30 -4.68 11.73 -7.89
N ALA A 31 -5.44 12.82 -7.73
CA ALA A 31 -5.04 14.13 -8.24
C ALA A 31 -3.79 14.73 -7.56
N PHE A 32 -3.49 14.33 -6.32
CA PHE A 32 -2.47 14.94 -5.46
C PHE A 32 -1.34 13.99 -5.05
N LEU A 33 -0.90 13.08 -5.93
CA LEU A 33 0.22 12.18 -5.64
C LEU A 33 1.50 12.94 -5.21
N PRO A 34 2.27 12.45 -4.22
CA PRO A 34 2.06 11.24 -3.39
C PRO A 34 1.18 11.48 -2.13
N CYS A 35 0.54 12.64 -2.05
CA CYS A 35 -0.27 13.08 -0.90
C CYS A 35 -1.72 12.60 -0.98
N GLU A 36 -2.41 12.67 0.15
CA GLU A 36 -3.82 12.32 0.27
C GLU A 36 -4.69 13.58 0.33
N LEU A 37 -5.77 13.61 -0.46
CA LEU A 37 -6.79 14.65 -0.36
C LEU A 37 -7.83 14.24 0.69
N GLN A 38 -8.00 15.08 1.70
CA GLN A 38 -8.98 14.91 2.76
C GLN A 38 -10.12 15.94 2.62
N PRO A 39 -11.26 15.75 3.30
CA PRO A 39 -12.36 16.70 3.31
C PRO A 39 -11.91 18.13 3.64
N HIS A 40 -12.67 19.13 3.18
CA HIS A 40 -12.38 20.57 3.35
C HIS A 40 -11.10 21.08 2.64
N GLY A 41 -10.61 20.37 1.63
CA GLY A 41 -9.48 20.83 0.80
C GLY A 41 -8.13 20.74 1.53
N LEU A 42 -7.99 19.80 2.46
CA LEU A 42 -6.72 19.47 3.11
C LEU A 42 -5.95 18.47 2.26
N VAL A 43 -4.72 18.83 1.87
CA VAL A 43 -3.76 17.92 1.25
C VAL A 43 -2.76 17.49 2.31
N ASN A 44 -2.79 16.21 2.66
CA ASN A 44 -1.95 15.61 3.68
C ASN A 44 -0.77 14.87 3.05
N CYS A 45 0.42 15.42 3.23
CA CYS A 45 1.70 14.89 2.76
C CYS A 45 2.61 14.49 3.94
N ASN A 46 2.06 14.20 5.12
CA ASN A 46 2.86 13.95 6.32
C ASN A 46 3.61 12.61 6.23
N TRP A 47 4.83 12.54 6.78
CA TRP A 47 5.64 11.32 6.89
C TRP A 47 5.93 10.60 5.55
N LEU A 48 6.01 11.36 4.45
CA LEU A 48 6.31 10.83 3.12
C LEU A 48 7.80 10.89 2.76
N PHE A 49 8.63 11.40 3.67
CA PHE A 49 10.09 11.59 3.48
C PHE A 49 10.45 12.44 2.25
N LEU A 50 9.57 13.37 1.87
CA LEU A 50 9.76 14.25 0.72
C LEU A 50 10.98 15.16 0.92
N LYS A 51 11.77 15.38 -0.13
CA LYS A 51 12.93 16.30 -0.09
C LYS A 51 12.62 17.71 -0.62
N SER A 52 11.49 17.85 -1.32
CA SER A 52 11.00 19.11 -1.89
C SER A 52 9.47 19.14 -1.79
N VAL A 53 8.90 20.33 -1.96
CA VAL A 53 7.44 20.48 -2.05
C VAL A 53 6.93 19.77 -3.31
N PRO A 54 5.91 18.89 -3.20
CA PRO A 54 5.45 18.10 -4.34
C PRO A 54 4.77 19.00 -5.39
N HIS A 55 5.14 18.80 -6.66
CA HIS A 55 4.47 19.46 -7.78
C HIS A 55 3.24 18.66 -8.22
N PHE A 56 2.05 19.15 -7.89
CA PHE A 56 0.79 18.53 -8.34
C PHE A 56 0.56 18.75 -9.83
N SER A 57 -0.18 17.88 -10.52
CA SER A 57 -0.51 18.05 -11.96
C SER A 57 -1.39 19.28 -12.22
N ALA A 58 -1.35 19.83 -13.43
CA ALA A 58 -2.18 20.98 -13.83
C ALA A 58 -3.68 20.64 -13.87
N ALA A 59 -4.01 19.36 -14.05
CA ALA A 59 -5.39 18.85 -14.00
C ALA A 59 -5.94 18.73 -12.57
N ALA A 60 -5.11 18.84 -11.53
CA ALA A 60 -5.58 18.78 -10.15
C ALA A 60 -6.37 20.05 -9.77
N PRO A 61 -7.43 19.95 -8.95
CA PRO A 61 -8.25 21.10 -8.53
C PRO A 61 -7.52 21.96 -7.48
N ARG A 62 -6.37 22.53 -7.84
CA ARG A 62 -5.48 23.29 -6.95
C ARG A 62 -6.15 24.52 -6.34
N GLY A 63 -7.12 25.12 -7.03
CA GLY A 63 -7.88 26.27 -6.54
C GLY A 63 -8.74 26.00 -5.30
N ASN A 64 -9.02 24.72 -5.01
CA ASN A 64 -9.83 24.30 -3.86
C ASN A 64 -8.97 23.89 -2.65
N VAL A 65 -7.64 23.88 -2.77
CA VAL A 65 -6.74 23.49 -1.69
C VAL A 65 -6.60 24.66 -0.72
N THR A 66 -7.12 24.49 0.50
CA THR A 66 -7.07 25.51 1.56
C THR A 66 -6.04 25.19 2.64
N SER A 67 -5.66 23.92 2.78
CA SER A 67 -4.71 23.46 3.80
C SER A 67 -3.71 22.47 3.21
N LEU A 68 -2.43 22.66 3.51
CA LEU A 68 -1.34 21.78 3.09
C LEU A 68 -0.49 21.39 4.30
N SER A 69 -0.37 20.09 4.56
CA SER A 69 0.46 19.56 5.63
C SER A 69 1.62 18.76 5.07
N LEU A 70 2.83 19.24 5.31
CA LEU A 70 4.11 18.67 4.89
C LEU A 70 4.97 18.29 6.11
N SER A 71 4.33 17.94 7.24
CA SER A 71 5.05 17.70 8.48
C SER A 71 5.87 16.41 8.46
N SER A 72 7.00 16.41 9.16
CA SER A 72 7.91 15.27 9.28
C SER A 72 8.38 14.70 7.94
N ASN A 73 8.69 15.59 6.98
CA ASN A 73 9.39 15.26 5.75
C ASN A 73 10.89 15.62 5.87
N ARG A 74 11.61 15.74 4.75
CA ARG A 74 13.04 16.06 4.67
C ARG A 74 13.28 17.27 3.75
N ILE A 75 12.37 18.24 3.76
CA ILE A 75 12.42 19.43 2.91
C ILE A 75 13.34 20.44 3.59
N HIS A 76 14.62 20.48 3.20
CA HIS A 76 15.60 21.37 3.81
C HIS A 76 15.72 22.72 3.07
N HIS A 77 15.24 22.79 1.84
CA HIS A 77 15.32 23.97 1.00
C HIS A 77 13.91 24.32 0.51
N LEU A 78 13.51 25.57 0.70
CA LEU A 78 12.25 26.13 0.25
C LEU A 78 12.53 27.25 -0.76
N HIS A 79 11.85 27.19 -1.90
CA HIS A 79 12.04 28.08 -3.03
C HIS A 79 10.84 28.99 -3.28
N ASP A 80 11.07 30.12 -3.93
CA ASP A 80 10.04 31.12 -4.27
C ASP A 80 8.89 30.53 -5.12
N SER A 81 9.16 29.48 -5.90
CA SER A 81 8.18 28.82 -6.77
C SER A 81 7.31 27.76 -6.08
N ASP A 82 7.67 27.31 -4.87
CA ASP A 82 7.09 26.10 -4.25
C ASP A 82 5.58 26.21 -4.03
N PHE A 83 5.13 27.38 -3.56
CA PHE A 83 3.71 27.61 -3.21
C PHE A 83 2.97 28.52 -4.20
N ALA A 84 3.66 29.08 -5.19
CA ALA A 84 3.08 30.03 -6.16
C ALA A 84 1.88 29.45 -6.94
N ARG A 85 1.80 28.12 -7.07
CA ARG A 85 0.70 27.40 -7.77
C ARG A 85 -0.47 27.03 -6.87
N LEU A 86 -0.48 27.46 -5.60
CA LEU A 86 -1.51 27.19 -4.59
C LEU A 86 -2.08 28.52 -4.04
N PRO A 87 -2.76 29.33 -4.86
CA PRO A 87 -3.14 30.70 -4.50
C PRO A 87 -4.24 30.81 -3.44
N SER A 88 -5.00 29.73 -3.19
CA SER A 88 -6.11 29.69 -2.22
C SER A 88 -5.68 29.17 -0.84
N LEU A 89 -4.38 28.90 -0.65
CA LEU A 89 -3.87 28.27 0.56
C LEU A 89 -4.00 29.22 1.76
N ARG A 90 -4.61 28.71 2.84
CA ARG A 90 -4.80 29.44 4.11
C ARG A 90 -3.99 28.84 5.25
N ARG A 91 -3.74 27.53 5.24
CA ARG A 91 -3.00 26.85 6.31
C ARG A 91 -1.84 26.04 5.74
N LEU A 92 -0.64 26.26 6.27
CA LEU A 92 0.57 25.56 5.87
C LEU A 92 1.31 25.02 7.09
N ASN A 93 1.52 23.70 7.11
CA ASN A 93 2.27 23.04 8.17
C ASN A 93 3.55 22.39 7.62
N LEU A 94 4.71 22.97 7.96
CA LEU A 94 6.05 22.52 7.57
C LEU A 94 6.85 21.98 8.76
N LYS A 95 6.18 21.63 9.85
CA LYS A 95 6.81 21.17 11.09
C LYS A 95 7.74 19.96 10.87
N TRP A 96 8.84 19.87 11.63
CA TRP A 96 9.72 18.69 11.67
C TRP A 96 10.38 18.30 10.32
N ASN A 97 10.59 19.25 9.39
CA ASN A 97 11.30 18.95 8.14
C ASN A 97 12.82 18.93 8.31
N CYS A 98 13.34 19.75 9.22
CA CYS A 98 14.76 19.94 9.43
C CYS A 98 15.06 20.16 10.92
N PRO A 99 14.92 19.14 11.78
CA PRO A 99 14.98 19.32 13.22
C PRO A 99 16.34 19.85 13.71
N PRO A 100 16.37 20.71 14.75
CA PRO A 100 17.61 21.06 15.43
C PRO A 100 18.34 19.83 15.98
N VAL A 101 19.67 19.91 16.08
CA VAL A 101 20.55 18.80 16.48
C VAL A 101 20.09 18.09 17.76
N GLY A 102 19.73 18.84 18.80
CA GLY A 102 19.32 18.24 20.08
C GLY A 102 17.97 17.53 20.06
N LEU A 103 17.14 17.80 19.03
CA LEU A 103 15.80 17.21 18.84
C LEU A 103 15.79 16.10 17.78
N SER A 104 16.79 16.07 16.89
CA SER A 104 16.97 14.97 15.96
C SER A 104 17.21 13.66 16.71
N PRO A 105 16.50 12.55 16.40
CA PRO A 105 16.67 11.25 17.07
C PRO A 105 18.11 10.72 17.07
N MET A 106 18.87 11.03 16.02
CA MET A 106 20.27 10.64 15.85
C MET A 106 21.25 11.82 15.96
N HIS A 107 20.78 12.96 16.47
CA HIS A 107 21.57 14.21 16.57
C HIS A 107 22.20 14.71 15.26
N PHE A 108 21.53 14.50 14.12
CA PHE A 108 22.01 15.03 12.85
C PHE A 108 21.86 16.56 12.79
N PRO A 109 22.90 17.29 12.36
CA PRO A 109 22.76 18.70 12.04
C PRO A 109 21.89 18.87 10.81
N CYS A 110 21.00 19.84 10.89
CA CYS A 110 20.17 20.27 9.78
C CYS A 110 20.13 21.80 9.78
N HIS A 111 20.05 22.39 8.60
CA HIS A 111 19.83 23.82 8.42
C HIS A 111 18.85 24.02 7.27
N MET A 112 17.74 24.70 7.55
CA MET A 112 16.71 24.95 6.54
C MET A 112 16.96 26.31 5.87
N THR A 113 17.01 26.34 4.54
CA THR A 113 17.12 27.60 3.79
C THR A 113 15.77 27.97 3.20
N ILE A 114 15.36 29.23 3.33
CA ILE A 114 14.09 29.75 2.81
C ILE A 114 14.40 30.95 1.92
N GLU A 115 13.99 30.89 0.65
CA GLU A 115 14.13 32.02 -0.27
C GLU A 115 13.17 33.18 0.10
N PRO A 116 13.53 34.44 -0.19
CA PRO A 116 12.85 35.62 0.37
C PRO A 116 11.36 35.74 0.03
N SER A 117 10.91 35.26 -1.13
CA SER A 117 9.53 35.44 -1.61
C SER A 117 8.66 34.19 -1.42
N THR A 118 9.20 33.11 -0.83
CA THR A 118 8.55 31.80 -0.70
C THR A 118 7.12 31.87 -0.14
N PHE A 119 6.93 32.56 1.00
CA PHE A 119 5.60 32.71 1.61
C PHE A 119 4.82 33.92 1.08
N LEU A 120 5.51 34.90 0.51
CA LEU A 120 4.87 36.07 -0.13
C LEU A 120 4.11 35.69 -1.40
N ALA A 121 4.47 34.57 -2.03
CA ALA A 121 3.75 33.97 -3.15
C ALA A 121 2.30 33.55 -2.80
N VAL A 122 1.94 33.46 -1.51
CA VAL A 122 0.59 33.09 -1.04
C VAL A 122 0.03 34.19 -0.13
N PRO A 123 -0.60 35.24 -0.70
CA PRO A 123 -1.09 36.38 0.06
C PRO A 123 -2.34 36.09 0.91
N THR A 124 -2.94 34.90 0.79
CA THR A 124 -4.12 34.46 1.55
C THR A 124 -3.78 33.63 2.79
N LEU A 125 -2.49 33.43 3.09
CA LEU A 125 -2.06 32.53 4.16
C LEU A 125 -2.45 33.09 5.54
N GLU A 126 -3.19 32.32 6.32
CA GLU A 126 -3.69 32.68 7.65
C GLU A 126 -2.91 31.96 8.77
N GLU A 127 -2.47 30.72 8.56
CA GLU A 127 -1.72 29.93 9.55
C GLU A 127 -0.46 29.32 8.96
N LEU A 128 0.67 29.52 9.63
CA LEU A 128 1.96 28.95 9.27
C LEU A 128 2.64 28.29 10.46
N ASN A 129 3.00 27.02 10.31
CA ASN A 129 3.76 26.27 11.29
C ASN A 129 5.13 25.87 10.74
N LEU A 130 6.18 26.53 11.24
CA LEU A 130 7.60 26.25 10.95
C LEU A 130 8.31 25.59 12.14
N SER A 131 7.58 25.12 13.15
CA SER A 131 8.18 24.55 14.35
C SER A 131 9.07 23.34 14.07
N TYR A 132 10.08 23.10 14.91
CA TYR A 132 11.04 22.01 14.73
C TYR A 132 11.80 22.07 13.39
N ASN A 133 12.06 23.28 12.89
CA ASN A 133 12.97 23.51 11.77
C ASN A 133 14.15 24.36 12.23
N SER A 134 15.34 23.97 11.82
CA SER A 134 16.60 24.63 12.15
C SER A 134 16.79 25.87 11.27
N ILE A 135 15.96 26.89 11.52
CA ILE A 135 16.04 28.24 10.97
C ILE A 135 16.55 29.19 12.04
N THR A 136 17.33 30.20 11.63
CA THR A 136 17.98 31.17 12.52
C THR A 136 17.36 32.56 12.45
N THR A 137 16.62 32.87 11.38
CA THR A 137 15.96 34.16 11.15
C THR A 137 14.48 33.97 10.83
N VAL A 138 13.66 34.98 11.12
CA VAL A 138 12.26 35.01 10.70
C VAL A 138 12.21 35.26 9.18
N PRO A 139 11.54 34.42 8.37
CA PRO A 139 11.41 34.65 6.94
C PRO A 139 10.44 35.81 6.65
N ALA A 140 10.43 36.33 5.41
CA ALA A 140 9.42 37.30 5.02
C ALA A 140 8.04 36.64 4.92
N LEU A 141 7.02 37.27 5.51
CA LEU A 141 5.69 36.68 5.71
C LEU A 141 4.56 37.59 5.18
N PRO A 142 3.44 37.01 4.71
CA PRO A 142 2.32 37.78 4.19
C PRO A 142 1.51 38.45 5.31
N LYS A 143 0.93 39.63 5.02
CA LYS A 143 0.16 40.44 5.99
C LYS A 143 -1.16 39.80 6.45
N SER A 144 -1.63 38.78 5.75
CA SER A 144 -2.84 38.01 6.07
C SER A 144 -2.67 37.08 7.27
N LEU A 145 -1.43 36.84 7.72
CA LEU A 145 -1.13 35.82 8.72
C LEU A 145 -1.77 36.15 10.08
N ILE A 146 -2.51 35.17 10.62
CA ILE A 146 -3.22 35.22 11.91
C ILE A 146 -2.48 34.39 12.97
N SER A 147 -1.89 33.25 12.57
CA SER A 147 -1.19 32.33 13.47
C SER A 147 0.18 31.95 12.92
N LEU A 148 1.21 32.11 13.76
CA LEU A 148 2.60 31.77 13.43
C LEU A 148 3.23 30.94 14.55
N SER A 149 3.79 29.78 14.18
CA SER A 149 4.60 28.96 15.09
C SER A 149 6.03 28.84 14.59
N LEU A 150 6.96 29.35 15.39
CA LEU A 150 8.41 29.28 15.25
C LEU A 150 9.05 28.55 16.45
N SER A 151 8.28 27.73 17.15
CA SER A 151 8.75 26.97 18.31
C SER A 151 9.79 25.91 17.92
N HIS A 152 10.77 25.63 18.77
CA HIS A 152 11.82 24.65 18.56
C HIS A 152 12.63 24.92 17.27
N THR A 153 12.89 26.20 17.02
CA THR A 153 13.79 26.67 15.95
C THR A 153 15.11 27.17 16.58
N ASN A 154 16.02 27.73 15.79
CA ASN A 154 17.26 28.33 16.27
C ASN A 154 17.24 29.86 16.18
N ILE A 155 16.04 30.46 16.17
CA ILE A 155 15.85 31.91 16.17
C ILE A 155 16.11 32.43 17.59
N LEU A 156 17.14 33.27 17.74
CA LEU A 156 17.59 33.83 19.02
C LEU A 156 17.43 35.34 19.13
N VAL A 157 17.07 36.04 18.06
CA VAL A 157 16.88 37.51 18.06
C VAL A 157 15.55 37.85 17.39
N LEU A 158 14.75 38.67 18.07
CA LEU A 158 13.57 39.34 17.53
C LEU A 158 13.78 40.85 17.58
N ASP A 159 14.05 41.42 16.41
CA ASP A 159 14.13 42.87 16.22
C ASP A 159 12.75 43.47 15.88
N SER A 160 12.69 44.81 15.79
CA SER A 160 11.47 45.53 15.42
C SER A 160 11.00 45.23 14.00
N ASP A 161 11.92 44.87 13.10
CA ASP A 161 11.66 44.79 11.67
C ASP A 161 11.12 43.41 11.27
N SER A 162 11.52 42.35 11.99
CA SER A 162 11.18 40.95 11.73
C SER A 162 9.68 40.67 11.63
N LEU A 163 8.86 41.40 12.39
CA LEU A 163 7.41 41.19 12.47
C LEU A 163 6.59 42.46 12.22
N ALA A 164 7.23 43.60 11.88
CA ALA A 164 6.58 44.92 11.81
C ALA A 164 5.32 44.95 10.91
N SER A 165 5.32 44.18 9.81
CA SER A 165 4.25 44.20 8.80
C SER A 165 3.05 43.30 9.11
N LEU A 166 3.06 42.54 10.21
CA LEU A 166 2.06 41.49 10.50
C LEU A 166 0.93 41.96 11.43
N HIS A 167 0.23 43.03 11.07
CA HIS A 167 -0.83 43.63 11.91
C HIS A 167 -2.04 42.72 12.17
N SER A 168 -2.24 41.67 11.36
CA SER A 168 -3.33 40.71 11.52
C SER A 168 -3.02 39.58 12.52
N LEU A 169 -1.76 39.47 12.95
CA LEU A 169 -1.28 38.35 13.75
C LEU A 169 -1.93 38.35 15.14
N ARG A 170 -2.51 37.22 15.53
CA ARG A 170 -3.19 37.00 16.81
C ARG A 170 -2.46 35.99 17.70
N PHE A 171 -1.83 34.98 17.09
CA PHE A 171 -1.14 33.90 17.78
C PHE A 171 0.33 33.81 17.36
N LEU A 172 1.24 33.93 18.31
CA LEU A 172 2.68 33.79 18.10
C LEU A 172 3.27 32.80 19.12
N PHE A 173 3.82 31.70 18.61
CA PHE A 173 4.49 30.67 19.42
C PHE A 173 5.96 30.59 19.05
N MET A 174 6.85 30.80 20.02
CA MET A 174 8.30 30.67 19.85
C MET A 174 8.92 29.89 21.01
N ASP A 175 8.29 28.78 21.40
CA ASP A 175 8.73 27.99 22.55
C ASP A 175 9.94 27.11 22.23
N GLY A 176 10.89 26.94 23.14
CA GLY A 176 11.92 25.90 23.02
C GLY A 176 13.05 26.24 22.03
N ASN A 177 13.29 27.52 21.75
CA ASN A 177 14.42 27.94 20.92
C ASN A 177 15.75 27.96 21.69
N CYS A 178 15.70 27.99 23.03
CA CYS A 178 16.87 27.79 23.85
C CYS A 178 16.59 27.09 25.19
N TYR A 179 16.90 25.79 25.25
CA TYR A 179 16.79 24.97 26.46
C TYR A 179 17.62 23.68 26.36
N TYR A 180 17.55 22.80 27.35
CA TYR A 180 18.42 21.61 27.43
C TYR A 180 18.35 20.66 26.21
N LYS A 181 17.19 20.56 25.54
CA LYS A 181 17.00 19.72 24.34
C LYS A 181 17.24 20.47 23.02
N ASN A 182 17.30 21.80 23.05
CA ASN A 182 17.68 22.63 21.92
C ASN A 182 18.62 23.73 22.45
N PRO A 183 19.90 23.38 22.72
CA PRO A 183 20.81 24.29 23.40
C PRO A 183 21.25 25.43 22.50
N CYS A 184 21.43 26.60 23.09
CA CYS A 184 21.90 27.80 22.42
C CYS A 184 23.11 28.41 23.15
N ARG A 185 23.81 29.37 22.53
CA ARG A 185 24.95 30.08 23.16
C ARG A 185 24.53 31.32 23.97
N GLN A 186 23.37 31.90 23.66
CA GLN A 186 22.87 33.16 24.22
C GLN A 186 21.35 33.09 24.34
N GLU A 187 20.76 33.71 25.37
CA GLU A 187 19.31 33.70 25.55
C GLU A 187 18.56 34.33 24.36
N LEU A 188 17.26 34.05 24.23
CA LEU A 188 16.43 34.72 23.24
C LEU A 188 16.36 36.21 23.56
N GLU A 189 16.86 37.05 22.65
CA GLU A 189 16.79 38.50 22.77
C GLU A 189 15.56 39.02 22.05
N VAL A 190 14.67 39.69 22.81
CA VAL A 190 13.50 40.39 22.26
C VAL A 190 13.75 41.88 22.44
N ALA A 191 13.98 42.60 21.33
CA ALA A 191 14.27 44.02 21.39
C ALA A 191 13.08 44.78 22.05
N PRO A 192 13.33 45.82 22.87
CA PRO A 192 12.26 46.57 23.53
C PRO A 192 11.26 47.13 22.53
N GLY A 193 9.98 46.77 22.68
CA GLY A 193 8.93 47.19 21.76
C GLY A 193 8.91 46.48 20.39
N ALA A 194 9.71 45.43 20.18
CA ALA A 194 9.71 44.65 18.93
C ALA A 194 8.32 44.11 18.55
N LEU A 195 7.51 43.77 19.56
CA LEU A 195 6.16 43.22 19.37
C LEU A 195 5.05 44.28 19.50
N LEU A 196 5.39 45.56 19.75
CA LEU A 196 4.42 46.62 20.01
C LEU A 196 3.59 46.96 18.75
N GLY A 197 4.18 46.79 17.56
CA GLY A 197 3.48 46.97 16.27
C GLY A 197 2.39 45.92 15.98
N LEU A 198 2.34 44.82 16.75
CA LEU A 198 1.37 43.73 16.61
C LEU A 198 0.11 44.01 17.45
N GLY A 199 -0.62 45.08 17.12
CA GLY A 199 -1.76 45.55 17.91
C GLY A 199 -2.96 44.59 18.07
N ASN A 200 -3.02 43.52 17.27
CA ASN A 200 -4.05 42.47 17.37
C ASN A 200 -3.54 41.18 18.06
N LEU A 201 -2.30 41.18 18.56
CA LEU A 201 -1.71 40.00 19.17
C LEU A 201 -2.42 39.68 20.50
N THR A 202 -3.00 38.48 20.58
CA THR A 202 -3.74 38.04 21.77
C THR A 202 -3.01 36.93 22.52
N HIS A 203 -2.23 36.10 21.82
CA HIS A 203 -1.53 34.96 22.39
C HIS A 203 -0.03 35.03 22.06
N LEU A 204 0.80 35.08 23.09
CA LEU A 204 2.25 35.05 22.99
C LEU A 204 2.81 33.95 23.90
N SER A 205 3.58 33.03 23.30
CA SER A 205 4.28 31.98 24.03
C SER A 205 5.78 32.03 23.76
N LEU A 206 6.55 32.21 24.83
CA LEU A 206 8.02 32.28 24.84
C LEU A 206 8.61 31.32 25.88
N LYS A 207 8.04 30.12 26.02
CA LYS A 207 8.51 29.11 26.99
C LYS A 207 9.88 28.57 26.59
N TYR A 208 10.67 28.09 27.54
CA TYR A 208 11.93 27.37 27.24
C TYR A 208 12.86 28.15 26.28
N ASN A 209 13.07 29.44 26.53
CA ASN A 209 13.92 30.34 25.74
C ASN A 209 15.06 30.96 26.54
N ASN A 210 15.28 30.44 27.74
CA ASN A 210 16.33 30.86 28.64
C ASN A 210 16.24 32.33 29.10
N LEU A 211 15.08 32.98 28.94
CA LEU A 211 14.86 34.40 29.26
C LEU A 211 15.14 34.73 30.73
N THR A 212 15.90 35.78 30.99
CA THR A 212 16.17 36.26 32.35
C THR A 212 15.18 37.32 32.84
N VAL A 213 14.54 38.05 31.93
CA VAL A 213 13.56 39.12 32.21
C VAL A 213 12.34 39.00 31.30
N VAL A 214 11.22 39.60 31.71
CA VAL A 214 10.05 39.74 30.85
C VAL A 214 10.37 40.76 29.74
N PRO A 215 10.08 40.47 28.46
CA PRO A 215 10.25 41.43 27.38
C PRO A 215 9.52 42.74 27.65
N ARG A 216 10.20 43.87 27.43
CA ARG A 216 9.66 45.22 27.69
C ARG A 216 8.72 45.68 26.57
N ASN A 217 7.70 46.45 26.93
CA ASN A 217 6.74 47.07 26.00
C ASN A 217 5.96 46.05 25.13
N LEU A 218 5.43 45.01 25.77
CA LEU A 218 4.52 44.05 25.13
C LEU A 218 3.18 44.70 24.74
N PRO A 219 2.50 44.21 23.69
CA PRO A 219 1.25 44.79 23.22
C PRO A 219 0.12 44.62 24.25
N SER A 220 -0.64 45.70 24.49
CA SER A 220 -1.73 45.74 25.48
C SER A 220 -2.95 44.88 25.12
N SER A 221 -3.01 44.37 23.88
CA SER A 221 -4.03 43.45 23.38
C SER A 221 -3.88 42.01 23.88
N LEU A 222 -2.75 41.67 24.53
CA LEU A 222 -2.48 40.31 24.98
C LEU A 222 -3.52 39.82 25.99
N GLU A 223 -4.10 38.66 25.67
CA GLU A 223 -4.97 37.88 26.55
C GLU A 223 -4.21 36.70 27.19
N TYR A 224 -3.22 36.13 26.50
CA TYR A 224 -2.43 34.97 26.94
C TYR A 224 -0.94 35.29 26.83
N LEU A 225 -0.25 35.27 27.97
CA LEU A 225 1.20 35.45 28.04
C LEU A 225 1.82 34.26 28.75
N LEU A 226 2.62 33.48 28.01
CA LEU A 226 3.23 32.25 28.51
C LEU A 226 4.76 32.37 28.50
N LEU A 227 5.35 32.43 29.68
CA LEU A 227 6.78 32.65 29.94
C LEU A 227 7.39 31.54 30.81
N SER A 228 6.74 30.38 30.88
CA SER A 228 7.18 29.30 31.75
C SER A 228 8.50 28.65 31.32
N TYR A 229 9.20 28.06 32.29
CA TYR A 229 10.46 27.36 32.10
C TYR A 229 11.56 28.21 31.44
N ASN A 230 11.63 29.49 31.83
CA ASN A 230 12.75 30.39 31.56
C ASN A 230 13.62 30.55 32.83
N ARG A 231 14.28 31.70 33.01
CA ARG A 231 15.12 32.05 34.17
C ARG A 231 14.67 33.35 34.83
N ILE A 232 13.38 33.69 34.74
CA ILE A 232 12.81 34.93 35.28
C ILE A 232 12.60 34.81 36.80
N ILE A 233 13.63 35.15 37.56
CA ILE A 233 13.64 34.99 39.04
C ILE A 233 13.07 36.19 39.81
N LYS A 234 12.85 37.33 39.13
CA LYS A 234 12.26 38.56 39.69
C LYS A 234 11.08 39.00 38.85
N LEU A 235 9.98 39.38 39.50
CA LEU A 235 8.81 39.96 38.85
C LEU A 235 8.28 41.14 39.67
N ALA A 236 8.11 42.27 38.99
CA ALA A 236 7.58 43.52 39.51
C ALA A 236 6.38 44.00 38.66
N PRO A 237 5.54 44.93 39.16
CA PRO A 237 4.37 45.43 38.43
C PRO A 237 4.74 46.06 37.07
N GLU A 238 5.92 46.69 37.00
CA GLU A 238 6.48 47.31 35.79
C GLU A 238 6.71 46.32 34.65
N ASP A 239 7.00 45.05 34.96
CA ASP A 239 7.25 43.99 33.97
C ASP A 239 5.99 43.60 33.21
N LEU A 240 4.82 43.82 33.81
CA LEU A 240 3.49 43.50 33.26
C LEU A 240 2.66 44.77 33.04
N ALA A 241 3.30 45.94 33.00
CA ALA A 241 2.63 47.21 32.82
C ALA A 241 1.83 47.24 31.50
N ASN A 242 0.67 47.89 31.52
CA ASN A 242 -0.24 48.05 30.37
C ASN A 242 -0.91 46.77 29.83
N LEU A 243 -0.64 45.60 30.39
CA LEU A 243 -1.23 44.32 29.97
C LEU A 243 -2.60 44.03 30.62
N THR A 244 -3.47 45.03 30.66
CA THR A 244 -4.77 44.96 31.37
C THR A 244 -5.79 44.03 30.71
N ALA A 245 -5.54 43.59 29.47
CA ALA A 245 -6.38 42.62 28.76
C ALA A 245 -6.10 41.16 29.13
N LEU A 246 -5.01 40.88 29.88
CA LEU A 246 -4.60 39.52 30.19
C LEU A 246 -5.69 38.71 30.90
N ARG A 247 -5.90 37.51 30.38
CA ARG A 247 -6.77 36.46 30.92
C ARG A 247 -5.94 35.31 31.47
N VAL A 248 -4.83 34.95 30.83
CA VAL A 248 -3.96 33.86 31.29
C VAL A 248 -2.51 34.33 31.35
N LEU A 249 -1.90 34.15 32.52
CA LEU A 249 -0.49 34.40 32.75
C LEU A 249 0.18 33.13 33.27
N ASP A 250 1.17 32.64 32.54
CA ASP A 250 1.98 31.49 32.94
C ASP A 250 3.44 31.89 33.12
N VAL A 251 3.89 31.93 34.37
CA VAL A 251 5.27 32.21 34.76
C VAL A 251 5.89 31.06 35.55
N GLY A 252 5.30 29.86 35.47
CA GLY A 252 5.77 28.69 36.19
C GLY A 252 7.15 28.19 35.71
N GLY A 253 7.86 27.41 36.51
CA GLY A 253 9.11 26.78 36.10
C GLY A 253 10.31 27.73 35.92
N ASN A 254 10.20 29.01 36.31
CA ASN A 254 11.30 29.98 36.22
C ASN A 254 12.30 29.87 37.39
N CYS A 255 11.89 29.27 38.50
CA CYS A 255 12.67 29.07 39.72
C CYS A 255 12.35 27.67 40.27
N ARG A 256 12.92 26.67 39.60
CA ARG A 256 12.46 25.28 39.71
C ARG A 256 12.87 24.60 41.01
N ARG A 257 12.06 23.63 41.44
CA ARG A 257 12.42 22.61 42.43
C ARG A 257 12.93 21.36 41.70
N CYS A 258 14.22 21.06 41.82
CA CYS A 258 14.80 20.00 40.98
C CYS A 258 14.77 18.60 41.58
N ASP A 259 14.25 18.41 42.79
CA ASP A 259 14.33 17.13 43.50
C ASP A 259 13.48 16.00 42.89
N HIS A 260 12.49 16.34 42.06
CA HIS A 260 11.64 15.39 41.33
C HIS A 260 11.57 15.69 39.82
N ALA A 261 12.51 16.49 39.30
CA ALA A 261 12.51 16.84 37.90
C ALA A 261 12.90 15.61 37.04
N PRO A 262 12.05 15.18 36.09
CA PRO A 262 12.38 14.07 35.18
C PRO A 262 13.38 14.48 34.08
N ASN A 263 13.75 15.77 34.04
CA ASN A 263 14.58 16.39 33.03
C ASN A 263 15.69 17.24 33.68
N PRO A 264 16.78 17.55 32.96
CA PRO A 264 17.80 18.48 33.44
C PRO A 264 17.17 19.74 34.01
N CYS A 265 17.58 20.08 35.23
CA CYS A 265 16.98 21.14 36.02
C CYS A 265 18.07 21.93 36.74
N MET A 266 17.90 23.25 36.77
CA MET A 266 18.77 24.16 37.53
C MET A 266 18.04 24.56 38.79
N GLU A 267 18.62 24.23 39.95
CA GLU A 267 18.05 24.56 41.25
C GLU A 267 17.96 26.08 41.40
N CYS A 268 16.86 26.55 41.97
CA CYS A 268 16.66 27.97 42.15
C CYS A 268 17.66 28.57 43.17
N PRO A 269 18.25 29.75 42.89
CA PRO A 269 19.14 30.42 43.84
C PRO A 269 18.45 30.76 45.17
N ARG A 270 19.24 30.84 46.26
CA ARG A 270 18.72 31.24 47.58
C ARG A 270 18.13 32.66 47.52
N HIS A 271 17.06 32.90 48.29
CA HIS A 271 16.29 34.17 48.34
C HIS A 271 15.45 34.51 47.11
N PHE A 272 15.27 33.56 46.19
CA PHE A 272 14.39 33.67 45.01
C PHE A 272 13.27 32.61 45.06
N PRO A 273 12.15 32.82 44.35
CA PRO A 273 11.86 33.97 43.48
C PRO A 273 11.47 35.21 44.27
N GLN A 274 11.71 36.40 43.71
CA GLN A 274 11.25 37.67 44.28
C GLN A 274 10.03 38.15 43.50
N LEU A 275 8.86 38.07 44.14
CA LEU A 275 7.59 38.48 43.57
C LEU A 275 7.01 39.65 44.35
N HIS A 276 6.94 40.83 43.72
CA HIS A 276 6.44 42.04 44.37
C HIS A 276 4.97 41.87 44.79
N PRO A 277 4.53 42.37 45.96
CA PRO A 277 3.14 42.29 46.43
C PRO A 277 2.08 42.71 45.41
N ASP A 278 2.35 43.79 44.68
CA ASP A 278 1.38 44.37 43.72
C ASP A 278 1.56 43.90 42.27
N THR A 279 2.38 42.87 42.01
CA THR A 279 2.74 42.43 40.64
C THR A 279 1.53 42.18 39.74
N PHE A 280 0.46 41.61 40.28
CA PHE A 280 -0.73 41.23 39.51
C PHE A 280 -1.93 42.16 39.77
N SER A 281 -1.79 43.16 40.63
CA SER A 281 -2.91 43.93 41.18
C SER A 281 -3.74 44.67 40.11
N HIS A 282 -3.11 45.07 39.00
CA HIS A 282 -3.74 45.76 37.86
C HIS A 282 -4.37 44.81 36.82
N LEU A 283 -4.18 43.49 36.93
CA LEU A 283 -4.65 42.48 35.98
C LEU A 283 -6.08 42.02 36.29
N SER A 284 -7.04 42.95 36.33
CA SER A 284 -8.42 42.68 36.78
C SER A 284 -9.22 41.68 35.93
N ARG A 285 -8.76 41.40 34.70
CA ARG A 285 -9.38 40.43 33.77
C ARG A 285 -8.78 39.01 33.86
N LEU A 286 -7.79 38.80 34.74
CA LEU A 286 -7.09 37.52 34.82
C LEU A 286 -8.03 36.40 35.28
N GLU A 287 -8.12 35.36 34.47
CA GLU A 287 -8.89 34.13 34.72
C GLU A 287 -7.98 32.96 35.10
N GLY A 288 -6.74 32.92 34.62
CA GLY A 288 -5.77 31.85 34.85
C GLY A 288 -4.41 32.38 35.28
N LEU A 289 -3.89 31.87 36.41
CA LEU A 289 -2.55 32.19 36.89
C LEU A 289 -1.78 30.89 37.21
N VAL A 290 -0.62 30.74 36.58
CA VAL A 290 0.24 29.56 36.75
C VAL A 290 1.56 29.98 37.39
N LEU A 291 1.77 29.54 38.64
CA LEU A 291 2.97 29.71 39.44
C LEU A 291 3.58 28.35 39.83
N LYS A 292 3.37 27.33 38.99
CA LYS A 292 3.93 25.99 39.22
C LYS A 292 5.45 26.01 39.24
N ASP A 293 6.08 25.03 39.88
CA ASP A 293 7.53 24.79 39.83
C ASP A 293 8.34 26.09 40.05
N SER A 294 7.95 26.87 41.05
CA SER A 294 8.47 28.22 41.34
C SER A 294 9.15 28.31 42.72
N SER A 295 9.38 27.16 43.38
CA SER A 295 10.02 27.07 44.70
C SER A 295 9.41 27.95 45.80
N LEU A 296 8.12 28.28 45.70
CA LEU A 296 7.41 29.13 46.66
C LEU A 296 7.24 28.41 48.01
N SER A 297 7.60 29.06 49.11
CA SER A 297 7.43 28.53 50.47
C SER A 297 6.25 29.13 51.24
N TRP A 298 5.74 30.27 50.77
CA TRP A 298 4.62 31.00 51.34
C TRP A 298 3.83 31.72 50.23
N LEU A 299 2.57 32.06 50.52
CA LEU A 299 1.71 32.82 49.61
C LEU A 299 1.40 34.18 50.22
N ASN A 300 1.60 35.25 49.44
CA ASN A 300 1.16 36.58 49.84
C ASN A 300 -0.29 36.81 49.42
N ALA A 301 -1.16 37.20 50.37
CA ALA A 301 -2.55 37.50 50.06
C ALA A 301 -2.70 38.72 49.12
N SER A 302 -1.74 39.65 49.14
CA SER A 302 -1.74 40.83 48.26
C SER A 302 -1.64 40.48 46.77
N TRP A 303 -0.99 39.36 46.40
CA TRP A 303 -0.88 38.92 45.01
C TRP A 303 -2.24 38.68 44.34
N PHE A 304 -3.23 38.30 45.14
CA PHE A 304 -4.58 37.98 44.66
C PHE A 304 -5.56 39.16 44.79
N ARG A 305 -5.09 40.30 45.31
CA ARG A 305 -5.93 41.50 45.45
C ARG A 305 -6.27 42.04 44.06
N GLY A 306 -7.55 42.24 43.80
CA GLY A 306 -8.04 42.73 42.51
C GLY A 306 -8.31 41.64 41.47
N LEU A 307 -7.95 40.37 41.73
CA LEU A 307 -8.14 39.23 40.82
C LEU A 307 -9.50 38.54 41.01
N GLY A 308 -10.60 39.31 41.02
CA GLY A 308 -11.94 38.80 41.31
C GLY A 308 -12.48 37.79 40.27
N ASN A 309 -11.89 37.76 39.07
CA ASN A 309 -12.29 36.86 37.98
C ASN A 309 -11.45 35.59 37.89
N LEU A 310 -10.53 35.36 38.82
CA LEU A 310 -9.62 34.21 38.76
C LEU A 310 -10.40 32.89 38.88
N ARG A 311 -10.24 32.02 37.88
CA ARG A 311 -10.91 30.72 37.74
C ARG A 311 -9.96 29.54 37.88
N VAL A 312 -8.72 29.68 37.43
CA VAL A 312 -7.71 28.62 37.46
C VAL A 312 -6.46 29.14 38.14
N LEU A 313 -6.01 28.43 39.18
CA LEU A 313 -4.78 28.74 39.90
C LEU A 313 -3.94 27.47 40.04
N ASP A 314 -2.75 27.49 39.45
CA ASP A 314 -1.79 26.40 39.55
C ASP A 314 -0.60 26.80 40.42
N LEU A 315 -0.49 26.15 41.58
CA LEU A 315 0.58 26.29 42.56
C LEU A 315 1.34 24.97 42.75
N SER A 316 1.22 24.03 41.80
CA SER A 316 1.88 22.74 41.88
C SER A 316 3.40 22.85 41.93
N GLU A 317 4.07 21.82 42.42
CA GLU A 317 5.53 21.74 42.44
C GLU A 317 6.18 22.93 43.19
N ASN A 318 5.62 23.34 44.33
CA ASN A 318 6.21 24.35 45.22
C ASN A 318 6.54 23.74 46.59
N PHE A 319 6.90 24.55 47.59
CA PHE A 319 7.18 24.13 48.97
C PHE A 319 6.09 24.61 49.94
N LEU A 320 4.82 24.52 49.54
CA LEU A 320 3.69 25.11 50.27
C LEU A 320 3.09 24.20 51.37
N TYR A 321 3.66 23.03 51.66
CA TYR A 321 3.17 22.08 52.69
C TYR A 321 2.80 22.74 54.04
N LYS A 322 3.62 23.69 54.53
CA LYS A 322 3.30 24.46 55.76
C LYS A 322 2.25 25.53 55.50
N CYS A 323 2.33 26.20 54.36
CA CYS A 323 1.47 27.33 53.99
C CYS A 323 0.00 26.92 53.86
N ILE A 324 -0.30 25.79 53.20
CA ILE A 324 -1.69 25.33 52.96
C ILE A 324 -2.49 25.05 54.25
N THR A 325 -1.81 24.86 55.38
CA THR A 325 -2.46 24.65 56.69
C THR A 325 -2.89 25.94 57.39
N LYS A 326 -2.34 27.10 57.01
CA LYS A 326 -2.54 28.39 57.73
C LYS A 326 -2.84 29.59 56.83
N THR A 327 -2.78 29.42 55.52
CA THR A 327 -2.88 30.53 54.57
C THR A 327 -4.22 31.25 54.64
N LYS A 328 -4.17 32.58 54.47
CA LYS A 328 -5.34 33.44 54.25
C LYS A 328 -5.46 33.90 52.79
N ALA A 329 -4.52 33.50 51.92
CA ALA A 329 -4.42 34.00 50.55
C ALA A 329 -5.61 33.62 49.66
N PHE A 330 -6.31 32.54 49.98
CA PHE A 330 -7.50 32.11 49.24
C PHE A 330 -8.77 32.89 49.61
N GLN A 331 -8.73 33.69 50.68
CA GLN A 331 -9.87 34.50 51.10
C GLN A 331 -10.21 35.53 50.02
N GLY A 332 -11.42 35.45 49.48
CA GLY A 332 -11.92 36.35 48.44
C GLY A 332 -11.81 35.82 47.01
N LEU A 333 -11.19 34.66 46.78
CA LEU A 333 -11.15 33.98 45.48
C LEU A 333 -12.45 33.20 45.20
N THR A 334 -13.59 33.88 45.24
CA THR A 334 -14.92 33.24 45.21
C THR A 334 -15.29 32.66 43.85
N GLN A 335 -14.61 33.06 42.76
CA GLN A 335 -14.83 32.57 41.40
C GLN A 335 -13.87 31.43 40.99
N LEU A 336 -12.95 31.03 41.88
CA LEU A 336 -11.96 30.00 41.58
C LEU A 336 -12.64 28.65 41.38
N ARG A 337 -12.39 28.02 40.22
CA ARG A 337 -12.98 26.74 39.81
C ARG A 337 -11.99 25.59 39.91
N GLN A 338 -10.72 25.84 39.63
CA GLN A 338 -9.66 24.83 39.65
C GLN A 338 -8.49 25.34 40.47
N LEU A 339 -8.07 24.54 41.45
CA LEU A 339 -6.90 24.80 42.28
C LEU A 339 -6.00 23.58 42.26
N ASN A 340 -4.76 23.76 41.78
CA ASN A 340 -3.74 22.72 41.80
C ASN A 340 -2.68 23.02 42.86
N LEU A 341 -2.57 22.14 43.86
CA LEU A 341 -1.60 22.17 44.95
C LEU A 341 -0.66 20.96 44.90
N SER A 342 -0.61 20.27 43.78
CA SER A 342 0.10 19.01 43.71
C SER A 342 1.59 19.14 43.92
N PHE A 343 2.23 18.05 44.35
CA PHE A 343 3.67 17.99 44.62
C PHE A 343 4.18 19.14 45.49
N ASN A 344 3.42 19.55 46.49
CA ASN A 344 3.83 20.56 47.48
C ASN A 344 4.48 19.94 48.73
N TYR A 345 5.14 18.79 48.60
CA TYR A 345 5.74 18.05 49.71
C TYR A 345 7.04 18.66 50.25
N HIS A 346 7.40 18.28 51.47
CA HIS A 346 8.71 18.56 52.06
C HIS A 346 9.69 17.45 51.73
N LYS A 347 10.89 17.80 51.22
CA LYS A 347 11.94 16.82 50.84
C LYS A 347 12.17 15.82 51.99
N ARG A 348 12.12 14.51 51.68
CA ARG A 348 12.35 13.40 52.62
C ARG A 348 11.39 13.31 53.82
N VAL A 349 10.25 14.00 53.80
CA VAL A 349 9.29 14.01 54.92
C VAL A 349 7.90 13.64 54.41
N SER A 350 7.22 12.79 55.18
CA SER A 350 5.79 12.51 55.08
C SER A 350 5.14 12.92 56.40
N PHE A 351 4.05 13.67 56.34
CA PHE A 351 3.33 14.15 57.52
C PHE A 351 2.43 13.07 58.11
N ALA A 352 2.22 13.09 59.43
CA ALA A 352 1.26 12.18 60.06
C ALA A 352 -0.18 12.55 59.67
N HIS A 353 -0.51 13.83 59.82
CA HIS A 353 -1.81 14.41 59.53
C HIS A 353 -1.65 15.64 58.65
N LEU A 354 -2.70 15.94 57.88
CA LEU A 354 -2.85 17.18 57.13
C LEU A 354 -4.12 17.87 57.63
N SER A 355 -4.11 19.19 57.80
CA SER A 355 -5.32 19.96 58.09
C SER A 355 -5.31 21.22 57.24
N LEU A 356 -6.32 21.36 56.39
CA LEU A 356 -6.43 22.49 55.48
C LEU A 356 -6.82 23.78 56.22
N ALA A 357 -6.31 24.92 55.76
CA ALA A 357 -6.65 26.21 56.33
C ALA A 357 -8.17 26.51 56.19
N PRO A 358 -8.79 27.26 57.13
CA PRO A 358 -10.19 27.66 57.02
C PRO A 358 -10.52 28.48 55.76
N SER A 359 -9.53 29.15 55.15
CA SER A 359 -9.70 29.95 53.94
C SER A 359 -10.15 29.14 52.72
N PHE A 360 -9.92 27.82 52.68
CA PHE A 360 -10.44 26.95 51.63
C PHE A 360 -11.98 26.94 51.57
N GLY A 361 -12.65 27.15 52.71
CA GLY A 361 -14.11 27.26 52.77
C GLY A 361 -14.69 28.49 52.05
N SER A 362 -13.85 29.46 51.66
CA SER A 362 -14.27 30.63 50.88
C SER A 362 -14.31 30.40 49.36
N LEU A 363 -13.78 29.25 48.88
CA LEU A 363 -13.70 28.89 47.47
C LEU A 363 -15.03 28.30 46.96
N VAL A 364 -16.11 29.07 47.08
CA VAL A 364 -17.49 28.59 46.84
C VAL A 364 -17.78 28.11 45.41
N ALA A 365 -16.99 28.54 44.42
CA ALA A 365 -17.10 28.11 43.03
C ALA A 365 -16.15 26.95 42.65
N LEU A 366 -15.40 26.40 43.61
CA LEU A 366 -14.38 25.38 43.36
C LEU A 366 -15.02 24.08 42.90
N LYS A 367 -14.61 23.62 41.72
CA LYS A 367 -15.06 22.37 41.10
C LYS A 367 -14.02 21.27 41.22
N GLU A 368 -12.74 21.62 41.12
CA GLU A 368 -11.63 20.67 41.11
C GLU A 368 -10.53 21.13 42.05
N LEU A 369 -10.13 20.24 42.96
CA LEU A 369 -8.99 20.42 43.84
C LEU A 369 -8.02 19.28 43.65
N ASP A 370 -6.80 19.62 43.25
CA ASP A 370 -5.71 18.67 43.11
C ASP A 370 -4.71 18.81 44.24
N MET A 371 -4.53 17.73 45.00
CA MET A 371 -3.67 17.62 46.17
C MET A 371 -2.78 16.37 46.10
N HIS A 372 -2.49 15.85 44.90
CA HIS A 372 -1.58 14.71 44.78
C HIS A 372 -0.16 15.06 45.23
N GLY A 373 0.56 14.11 45.84
CA GLY A 373 1.97 14.30 46.16
C GLY A 373 2.28 15.36 47.23
N ILE A 374 1.41 15.58 48.22
CA ILE A 374 1.70 16.40 49.43
C ILE A 374 2.44 15.56 50.49
N PHE A 375 2.20 14.25 50.49
CA PHE A 375 2.80 13.22 51.35
C PHE A 375 2.33 13.28 52.82
N PHE A 376 1.19 12.66 53.12
CA PHE A 376 0.64 12.53 54.47
C PHE A 376 0.00 11.16 54.70
N ARG A 377 0.03 10.64 55.93
CA ARG A 377 -0.30 9.22 56.22
C ARG A 377 -1.75 8.96 56.62
N SER A 378 -2.43 9.94 57.22
CA SER A 378 -3.80 9.77 57.75
C SER A 378 -4.78 10.75 57.08
N LEU A 379 -5.89 10.21 56.56
CA LEU A 379 -7.01 10.96 56.00
C LEU A 379 -8.25 10.76 56.87
N ASP A 380 -8.66 11.82 57.56
CA ASP A 380 -9.79 11.86 58.48
C ASP A 380 -10.71 13.06 58.22
N GLU A 381 -11.80 13.17 59.01
CA GLU A 381 -12.75 14.29 58.91
C GLU A 381 -12.07 15.67 59.11
N THR A 382 -11.06 15.74 59.99
CA THR A 382 -10.36 17.01 60.29
C THR A 382 -9.51 17.49 59.11
N THR A 383 -9.08 16.57 58.25
CA THR A 383 -8.23 16.84 57.09
C THR A 383 -8.94 17.72 56.06
N LEU A 384 -10.18 17.38 55.73
CA LEU A 384 -10.96 18.00 54.64
C LEU A 384 -12.13 18.86 55.13
N ARG A 385 -12.27 19.08 56.46
CA ARG A 385 -13.37 19.84 57.06
C ARG A 385 -13.71 21.18 56.37
N PRO A 386 -12.73 22.02 55.95
CA PRO A 386 -13.05 23.27 55.26
C PRO A 386 -13.75 23.09 53.90
N LEU A 387 -13.58 21.93 53.27
CA LEU A 387 -14.11 21.64 51.93
C LEU A 387 -15.54 21.06 51.96
N ALA A 388 -15.96 20.49 53.09
CA ALA A 388 -17.22 19.74 53.20
C ALA A 388 -18.47 20.58 52.84
N HIS A 389 -18.41 21.90 53.01
CA HIS A 389 -19.52 22.81 52.75
C HIS A 389 -19.50 23.41 51.33
N LEU A 390 -18.52 23.05 50.50
CA LEU A 390 -18.41 23.62 49.15
C LEU A 390 -19.49 23.03 48.23
N PRO A 391 -20.38 23.86 47.66
CA PRO A 391 -21.61 23.38 47.02
C PRO A 391 -21.39 22.73 45.65
N VAL A 392 -20.28 23.05 44.97
CA VAL A 392 -20.03 22.66 43.57
C VAL A 392 -18.73 21.87 43.38
N LEU A 393 -18.10 21.41 44.47
CA LEU A 393 -16.89 20.59 44.40
C LEU A 393 -17.23 19.22 43.79
N GLN A 394 -16.67 18.94 42.62
CA GLN A 394 -16.94 17.74 41.83
C GLN A 394 -15.77 16.75 41.86
N THR A 395 -14.54 17.24 41.86
CA THR A 395 -13.35 16.41 41.72
C THR A 395 -12.34 16.71 42.83
N LEU A 396 -11.93 15.65 43.52
CA LEU A 396 -10.89 15.70 44.54
C LEU A 396 -9.81 14.67 44.22
N ARG A 397 -8.58 15.13 44.00
CA ARG A 397 -7.43 14.27 43.70
C ARG A 397 -6.46 14.22 44.87
N LEU A 398 -6.22 13.02 45.37
CA LEU A 398 -5.39 12.71 46.53
C LEU A 398 -4.39 11.58 46.23
N GLN A 399 -4.07 11.32 44.96
CA GLN A 399 -3.13 10.24 44.62
C GLN A 399 -1.70 10.52 45.08
N MET A 400 -0.86 9.47 45.15
CA MET A 400 0.56 9.60 45.49
C MET A 400 0.84 10.33 46.82
N ASN A 401 -0.05 10.24 47.81
CA ASN A 401 0.14 10.89 49.11
C ASN A 401 0.76 9.96 50.17
N PHE A 402 0.98 8.69 49.84
CA PHE A 402 1.41 7.67 50.80
C PHE A 402 0.44 7.50 51.99
N ILE A 403 -0.85 7.75 51.77
CA ILE A 403 -1.90 7.60 52.78
C ILE A 403 -1.98 6.12 53.16
N SER A 404 -1.78 5.79 54.42
CA SER A 404 -1.89 4.43 54.94
C SER A 404 -3.21 4.18 55.67
N GLN A 405 -3.82 5.22 56.23
CA GLN A 405 -5.10 5.16 56.95
C GLN A 405 -6.07 6.17 56.33
N ALA A 406 -7.26 5.70 55.93
CA ALA A 406 -8.27 6.55 55.32
C ALA A 406 -9.68 6.23 55.84
N GLN A 407 -10.38 7.25 56.32
CA GLN A 407 -11.80 7.17 56.67
C GLN A 407 -12.65 7.49 55.43
N LEU A 408 -13.02 6.49 54.63
CA LEU A 408 -13.72 6.71 53.36
C LEU A 408 -15.14 7.29 53.54
N GLY A 409 -15.77 7.07 54.70
CA GLY A 409 -17.11 7.58 55.01
C GLY A 409 -17.23 9.12 55.00
N ILE A 410 -16.11 9.85 55.10
CA ILE A 410 -16.11 11.33 55.09
C ILE A 410 -16.65 11.90 53.78
N PHE A 411 -16.54 11.16 52.66
CA PHE A 411 -16.99 11.65 51.35
C PHE A 411 -18.51 11.79 51.26
N ARG A 412 -19.28 11.14 52.14
CA ARG A 412 -20.73 11.36 52.24
C ARG A 412 -21.10 12.81 52.57
N ALA A 413 -20.23 13.53 53.28
CA ALA A 413 -20.48 14.92 53.64
C ALA A 413 -20.43 15.89 52.43
N PHE A 414 -20.02 15.41 51.25
CA PHE A 414 -19.82 16.25 50.06
C PHE A 414 -20.95 16.05 49.05
N PRO A 415 -21.92 16.97 48.95
CA PRO A 415 -23.13 16.77 48.15
C PRO A 415 -22.90 16.81 46.63
N GLY A 416 -21.84 17.51 46.18
CA GLY A 416 -21.55 17.72 44.76
C GLY A 416 -20.47 16.80 44.17
N LEU A 417 -19.86 15.95 45.00
CA LEU A 417 -18.67 15.19 44.63
C LEU A 417 -19.02 14.10 43.61
N ARG A 418 -18.24 14.05 42.53
CA ARG A 418 -18.41 13.09 41.43
C ARG A 418 -17.24 12.15 41.28
N TYR A 419 -16.03 12.60 41.58
CA TYR A 419 -14.82 11.81 41.45
C TYR A 419 -13.86 12.06 42.60
N VAL A 420 -13.50 11.00 43.31
CA VAL A 420 -12.45 10.99 44.32
C VAL A 420 -11.35 10.04 43.87
N ASP A 421 -10.15 10.58 43.71
CA ASP A 421 -8.97 9.81 43.34
C ASP A 421 -8.07 9.62 44.57
N LEU A 422 -8.01 8.39 45.07
CA LEU A 422 -7.11 7.93 46.12
C LEU A 422 -6.11 6.89 45.58
N SER A 423 -5.90 6.86 44.26
CA SER A 423 -4.96 5.93 43.64
C SER A 423 -3.51 6.15 44.12
N ASP A 424 -2.64 5.16 43.93
CA ASP A 424 -1.20 5.25 44.26
C ASP A 424 -0.94 5.69 45.73
N ASN A 425 -1.72 5.12 46.66
CA ASN A 425 -1.53 5.32 48.10
C ASN A 425 -1.13 3.98 48.77
N ARG A 426 -1.11 3.95 50.10
CA ARG A 426 -0.69 2.77 50.89
C ARG A 426 -1.83 2.24 51.77
N ILE A 427 -3.08 2.46 51.37
CA ILE A 427 -4.25 2.06 52.16
C ILE A 427 -4.29 0.52 52.19
N SER A 428 -4.34 -0.07 53.39
CA SER A 428 -4.26 -1.52 53.60
C SER A 428 -5.52 -2.16 54.21
N GLY A 429 -6.48 -1.35 54.69
CA GLY A 429 -7.74 -1.83 55.27
C GLY A 429 -8.55 -0.73 55.95
N ALA A 430 -9.55 -1.13 56.75
CA ALA A 430 -10.33 -0.21 57.59
C ALA A 430 -9.42 0.51 58.60
N SER A 431 -9.76 1.77 58.92
CA SER A 431 -8.99 2.62 59.82
C SER A 431 -8.99 2.09 61.27
N GLU A 432 -8.03 1.25 61.64
CA GLU A 432 -7.68 0.98 63.04
C GLU A 432 -6.83 2.13 63.58
N LEU A 433 -7.46 3.08 64.26
CA LEU A 433 -6.78 4.14 65.00
C LEU A 433 -6.33 3.59 66.36
N THR A 434 -5.35 2.70 66.35
CA THR A 434 -4.61 2.32 67.55
C THR A 434 -3.11 2.47 67.30
N ALA A 435 -2.50 3.29 68.14
CA ALA A 435 -1.11 3.66 68.06
C ALA A 435 -0.20 2.49 68.48
N THR A 436 0.54 1.92 67.54
CA THR A 436 1.83 1.29 67.79
C THR A 436 2.72 1.46 66.56
N MET A 437 3.70 2.36 66.67
CA MET A 437 4.80 2.45 65.71
C MET A 437 5.78 1.32 66.00
N GLN A 438 6.01 0.44 65.03
CA GLN A 438 7.25 -0.31 64.93
C GLN A 438 7.81 -0.10 63.53
N GLU A 439 8.92 0.63 63.48
CA GLU A 439 9.74 0.80 62.30
C GLU A 439 10.37 -0.56 61.93
N VAL A 440 10.11 -1.02 60.71
CA VAL A 440 10.93 -2.05 60.07
C VAL A 440 11.53 -1.40 58.82
N PHE A 441 12.79 -0.98 58.96
CA PHE A 441 13.68 -0.72 57.84
C PHE A 441 14.14 -2.06 57.26
N GLY A 442 13.83 -2.30 55.99
CA GLY A 442 14.34 -3.47 55.26
C GLY A 442 13.61 -3.65 53.94
N GLY A 443 14.14 -3.03 52.87
CA GLY A 443 13.61 -3.20 51.53
C GLY A 443 14.59 -2.66 50.50
N GLU A 444 15.15 -3.56 49.72
CA GLU A 444 16.14 -3.34 48.67
C GLU A 444 15.72 -2.26 47.66
N LYS A 445 16.72 -1.53 47.15
CA LYS A 445 16.58 -0.59 46.04
C LYS A 445 16.25 -1.35 44.76
N VAL A 446 14.96 -1.50 44.45
CA VAL A 446 14.51 -1.84 43.09
C VAL A 446 14.37 -0.54 42.32
N TRP A 447 15.33 -0.30 41.43
CA TRP A 447 15.23 0.74 40.41
C TRP A 447 14.22 0.29 39.36
N LEU A 448 13.02 0.89 39.35
CA LEU A 448 12.15 0.83 38.18
C LEU A 448 12.73 1.79 37.13
N GLN A 449 13.22 1.23 36.03
CA GLN A 449 13.62 2.03 34.88
C GLN A 449 12.39 2.70 34.25
N PRO A 450 12.47 3.96 33.79
CA PRO A 450 11.41 4.57 33.01
C PRO A 450 11.34 3.85 31.66
N GLY A 451 10.33 3.00 31.48
CA GLY A 451 10.06 2.34 30.21
C GLY A 451 9.63 3.36 29.15
N ASP A 452 10.21 3.23 27.96
CA ASP A 452 9.91 4.01 26.77
C ASP A 452 8.41 3.96 26.43
N LEU A 453 7.70 5.05 26.72
CA LEU A 453 6.35 5.31 26.21
C LEU A 453 6.46 5.78 24.75
N ALA A 454 6.63 4.83 23.84
CA ALA A 454 6.34 5.08 22.43
C ALA A 454 4.81 5.07 22.24
N PRO A 455 4.22 6.11 21.63
CA PRO A 455 2.80 6.10 21.31
C PRO A 455 2.53 5.05 20.23
N ALA A 456 1.75 4.02 20.58
CA ALA A 456 1.23 3.09 19.60
C ALA A 456 0.35 3.85 18.57
N PRO A 457 0.37 3.45 17.29
CA PRO A 457 -0.44 4.11 16.27
C PRO A 457 -1.93 3.98 16.57
N VAL A 458 -2.60 5.11 16.41
CA VAL A 458 -4.06 5.31 16.43
C VAL A 458 -4.71 4.43 15.35
N ASP A 459 -5.86 3.86 15.71
CA ASP A 459 -6.79 3.02 14.91
C ASP A 459 -6.82 1.52 15.26
N THR A 460 -7.02 1.23 16.55
CA THR A 460 -7.81 0.06 16.98
C THR A 460 -8.84 0.55 17.99
N PRO A 461 -10.12 0.15 17.93
CA PRO A 461 -11.06 0.48 19.00
C PRO A 461 -10.53 -0.12 20.31
N SER A 462 -10.06 0.78 21.18
CA SER A 462 -9.40 0.47 22.44
C SER A 462 -10.31 -0.32 23.40
N SER A 463 -9.75 -0.87 24.48
CA SER A 463 -10.53 -1.54 25.54
C SER A 463 -11.59 -0.63 26.20
N GLU A 464 -11.59 0.68 25.92
CA GLU A 464 -12.60 1.63 26.38
C GLU A 464 -14.00 1.39 25.78
N ASP A 465 -14.12 0.72 24.63
CA ASP A 465 -15.43 0.38 24.03
C ASP A 465 -16.10 -0.83 24.73
N PHE A 466 -15.40 -1.53 25.63
CA PHE A 466 -15.89 -2.77 26.23
C PHE A 466 -16.84 -2.56 27.43
N ARG A 467 -16.73 -1.45 28.17
CA ARG A 467 -17.50 -1.19 29.41
C ARG A 467 -17.97 0.26 29.51
N PRO A 468 -19.06 0.53 30.25
CA PRO A 468 -19.48 1.89 30.55
C PRO A 468 -18.37 2.66 31.28
N ASN A 469 -18.08 3.87 30.80
CA ASN A 469 -17.06 4.73 31.38
C ASN A 469 -17.53 5.28 32.74
N CYS A 470 -16.74 5.09 33.80
CA CYS A 470 -17.07 5.65 35.12
C CYS A 470 -17.19 7.18 35.14
N SER A 471 -16.67 7.88 34.12
CA SER A 471 -16.81 9.34 33.98
C SER A 471 -18.26 9.81 33.73
N THR A 472 -19.14 8.93 33.23
CA THR A 472 -20.55 9.27 33.00
C THR A 472 -21.43 9.04 34.23
N LEU A 473 -20.89 8.45 35.28
CA LEU A 473 -21.60 8.13 36.52
C LEU A 473 -21.53 9.30 37.51
N ASN A 474 -22.49 9.33 38.44
CA ASN A 474 -22.65 10.42 39.39
C ASN A 474 -21.58 10.42 40.47
N PHE A 475 -21.09 9.26 40.91
CA PHE A 475 -20.05 9.18 41.92
C PHE A 475 -19.12 7.97 41.73
N THR A 476 -17.82 8.28 41.61
CA THR A 476 -16.73 7.34 41.39
C THR A 476 -15.65 7.51 42.46
N LEU A 477 -15.24 6.40 43.05
CA LEU A 477 -14.13 6.31 44.01
C LEU A 477 -13.02 5.43 43.43
N ASP A 478 -11.85 6.03 43.24
CA ASP A 478 -10.66 5.33 42.75
C ASP A 478 -9.73 4.98 43.92
N LEU A 479 -9.60 3.69 44.21
CA LEU A 479 -8.68 3.12 45.18
C LEU A 479 -7.66 2.19 44.48
N SER A 480 -7.44 2.39 43.18
CA SER A 480 -6.45 1.60 42.45
C SER A 480 -5.03 1.80 42.98
N ARG A 481 -4.12 0.86 42.76
CA ARG A 481 -2.70 0.98 43.17
C ARG A 481 -2.54 1.30 44.67
N ASN A 482 -3.26 0.58 45.51
CA ASN A 482 -3.15 0.62 46.97
C ASN A 482 -2.64 -0.73 47.52
N ASN A 483 -2.58 -0.87 48.84
CA ASN A 483 -2.06 -2.05 49.52
C ASN A 483 -3.16 -2.95 50.12
N LEU A 484 -4.37 -2.92 49.55
CA LEU A 484 -5.48 -3.72 50.07
C LEU A 484 -5.21 -5.22 49.85
N VAL A 485 -5.22 -6.00 50.92
CA VAL A 485 -5.09 -7.47 50.88
C VAL A 485 -6.44 -8.16 51.07
N THR A 486 -7.31 -7.55 51.88
CA THR A 486 -8.68 -8.02 52.11
C THR A 486 -9.63 -6.85 52.06
N VAL A 487 -10.86 -7.13 51.64
CA VAL A 487 -11.96 -6.18 51.61
C VAL A 487 -12.94 -6.55 52.71
N ARG A 488 -13.24 -5.58 53.56
CA ARG A 488 -14.26 -5.69 54.62
C ARG A 488 -15.37 -4.65 54.41
N PRO A 489 -16.64 -5.00 54.70
CA PRO A 489 -17.77 -4.11 54.43
C PRO A 489 -17.69 -2.78 55.21
N GLU A 490 -17.06 -2.76 56.38
CA GLU A 490 -16.95 -1.56 57.23
C GLU A 490 -16.16 -0.43 56.54
N MET A 491 -15.25 -0.76 55.61
CA MET A 491 -14.49 0.24 54.84
C MET A 491 -15.39 1.13 53.99
N PHE A 492 -16.51 0.57 53.52
CA PHE A 492 -17.47 1.26 52.65
C PHE A 492 -18.72 1.73 53.40
N ALA A 493 -18.67 1.75 54.74
CA ALA A 493 -19.74 2.30 55.53
C ALA A 493 -20.06 3.73 55.06
N GLN A 494 -21.35 4.03 54.90
CA GLN A 494 -21.88 5.31 54.45
C GLN A 494 -21.68 5.67 52.95
N LEU A 495 -21.14 4.75 52.12
CA LEU A 495 -20.93 4.97 50.68
C LEU A 495 -21.98 4.29 49.78
N SER A 496 -23.23 4.16 50.25
CA SER A 496 -24.31 3.46 49.51
C SER A 496 -24.72 4.10 48.18
N HIS A 497 -24.36 5.36 47.95
CA HIS A 497 -24.61 6.12 46.72
C HIS A 497 -23.52 5.95 45.66
N LEU A 498 -22.41 5.25 45.99
CA LEU A 498 -21.30 5.00 45.07
C LEU A 498 -21.76 4.19 43.86
N GLN A 499 -21.39 4.63 42.65
CA GLN A 499 -21.78 3.98 41.40
C GLN A 499 -20.61 3.29 40.70
N CYS A 500 -19.39 3.81 40.82
CA CYS A 500 -18.18 3.14 40.34
C CYS A 500 -17.12 3.07 41.43
N LEU A 501 -16.56 1.87 41.62
CA LEU A 501 -15.47 1.60 42.53
C LEU A 501 -14.32 0.95 41.76
N ARG A 502 -13.13 1.55 41.82
CA ARG A 502 -11.91 0.95 41.28
C ARG A 502 -11.02 0.49 42.41
N LEU A 503 -10.69 -0.80 42.39
CA LEU A 503 -9.79 -1.48 43.31
C LEU A 503 -8.66 -2.18 42.54
N SER A 504 -8.40 -1.75 41.31
CA SER A 504 -7.42 -2.40 40.45
C SER A 504 -5.98 -2.21 40.97
N HIS A 505 -5.09 -3.13 40.62
CA HIS A 505 -3.68 -3.08 41.05
C HIS A 505 -3.54 -2.99 42.59
N ASN A 506 -4.37 -3.73 43.32
CA ASN A 506 -4.17 -3.96 44.76
C ASN A 506 -3.56 -5.36 44.97
N CYS A 507 -3.51 -5.82 46.22
CA CYS A 507 -2.99 -7.12 46.59
C CYS A 507 -4.11 -8.04 47.11
N ILE A 508 -5.36 -7.86 46.65
CA ILE A 508 -6.53 -8.52 47.24
C ILE A 508 -6.44 -10.03 46.97
N SER A 509 -6.15 -10.80 48.01
CA SER A 509 -6.01 -12.26 47.98
C SER A 509 -7.05 -12.90 48.88
N GLN A 510 -8.32 -12.78 48.48
CA GLN A 510 -9.48 -13.18 49.27
C GLN A 510 -10.43 -14.02 48.42
N ALA A 511 -10.98 -15.08 49.04
CA ALA A 511 -12.14 -15.79 48.52
C ALA A 511 -13.39 -14.96 48.79
N VAL A 512 -13.84 -14.23 47.78
CA VAL A 512 -15.06 -13.42 47.85
C VAL A 512 -16.28 -14.33 48.03
N ASN A 513 -17.20 -13.97 48.91
CA ASN A 513 -18.30 -14.86 49.30
C ASN A 513 -19.67 -14.18 49.40
N GLY A 514 -19.76 -12.91 49.00
CA GLY A 514 -21.03 -12.16 49.00
C GLY A 514 -21.22 -11.21 50.19
N SER A 515 -20.18 -10.95 50.99
CA SER A 515 -20.28 -10.08 52.19
C SER A 515 -19.38 -8.85 52.14
N GLN A 516 -18.46 -8.77 51.17
CA GLN A 516 -17.41 -7.76 51.15
C GLN A 516 -17.93 -6.37 50.81
N PHE A 517 -18.99 -6.28 50.00
CA PHE A 517 -19.50 -5.02 49.46
C PHE A 517 -20.93 -4.68 49.91
N LEU A 518 -21.40 -5.25 51.03
CA LEU A 518 -22.77 -5.10 51.53
C LEU A 518 -23.31 -3.65 51.55
N PRO A 519 -22.54 -2.61 51.93
CA PRO A 519 -23.06 -1.24 51.94
C PRO A 519 -23.30 -0.63 50.55
N LEU A 520 -22.72 -1.17 49.48
CA LEU A 520 -22.64 -0.55 48.15
C LEU A 520 -23.85 -0.86 47.26
N THR A 521 -25.04 -0.49 47.73
CA THR A 521 -26.32 -0.86 47.08
C THR A 521 -26.59 -0.18 45.72
N SER A 522 -25.88 0.90 45.40
CA SER A 522 -26.02 1.63 44.12
C SER A 522 -24.92 1.33 43.10
N LEU A 523 -23.99 0.43 43.42
CA LEU A 523 -22.81 0.18 42.60
C LEU A 523 -23.19 -0.45 41.25
N GLN A 524 -22.67 0.13 40.17
CA GLN A 524 -22.89 -0.30 38.79
C GLN A 524 -21.60 -0.82 38.15
N VAL A 525 -20.45 -0.26 38.51
CA VAL A 525 -19.15 -0.65 37.97
C VAL A 525 -18.20 -0.99 39.10
N LEU A 526 -17.63 -2.20 39.03
CA LEU A 526 -16.60 -2.65 39.97
C LEU A 526 -15.39 -3.13 39.17
N ASP A 527 -14.26 -2.45 39.36
CA ASP A 527 -12.97 -2.85 38.79
C ASP A 527 -12.09 -3.49 39.87
N LEU A 528 -11.84 -4.79 39.72
CA LEU A 528 -10.97 -5.59 40.58
C LEU A 528 -9.80 -6.18 39.77
N SER A 529 -9.46 -5.58 38.63
CA SER A 529 -8.36 -6.04 37.79
C SER A 529 -7.02 -6.00 38.51
N HIS A 530 -6.06 -6.83 38.11
CA HIS A 530 -4.72 -6.88 38.71
C HIS A 530 -4.76 -7.08 40.24
N ASN A 531 -5.47 -8.11 40.69
CA ASN A 531 -5.49 -8.57 42.08
C ASN A 531 -5.13 -10.07 42.14
N LYS A 532 -5.45 -10.76 43.22
CA LYS A 532 -5.18 -12.19 43.45
C LYS A 532 -6.44 -12.91 43.92
N LEU A 533 -7.59 -12.55 43.35
CA LEU A 533 -8.90 -13.04 43.77
C LEU A 533 -9.06 -14.55 43.57
N ASP A 534 -9.50 -15.22 44.62
CA ASP A 534 -9.88 -16.62 44.59
C ASP A 534 -11.38 -16.74 44.31
N LEU A 535 -11.74 -17.32 43.16
CA LEU A 535 -13.12 -17.45 42.71
C LEU A 535 -13.63 -18.86 43.00
N TYR A 536 -14.14 -19.06 44.21
CA TYR A 536 -14.59 -20.37 44.69
C TYR A 536 -16.07 -20.41 45.08
N HIS A 537 -16.61 -19.34 45.68
CA HIS A 537 -17.96 -19.32 46.23
C HIS A 537 -19.03 -18.89 45.20
N GLU A 538 -20.18 -19.57 45.21
CA GLU A 538 -21.29 -19.28 44.28
C GLU A 538 -22.00 -17.93 44.55
N HIS A 539 -21.86 -17.39 45.76
CA HIS A 539 -22.49 -16.14 46.19
C HIS A 539 -21.59 -14.90 45.98
N SER A 540 -20.43 -15.07 45.33
CA SER A 540 -19.51 -13.97 45.02
C SER A 540 -20.23 -12.82 44.31
N PHE A 541 -20.12 -11.60 44.87
CA PHE A 541 -20.70 -10.36 44.33
C PHE A 541 -22.23 -10.28 44.29
N THR A 542 -22.95 -11.25 44.87
CA THR A 542 -24.42 -11.27 44.84
C THR A 542 -25.06 -10.19 45.72
N GLU A 543 -24.30 -9.57 46.62
CA GLU A 543 -24.71 -8.42 47.42
C GLU A 543 -24.84 -7.11 46.64
N LEU A 544 -24.42 -7.08 45.36
CA LEU A 544 -24.43 -5.90 44.50
C LEU A 544 -25.63 -5.93 43.53
N PRO A 545 -26.81 -5.40 43.90
CA PRO A 545 -28.04 -5.60 43.13
C PRO A 545 -28.07 -4.87 41.78
N ARG A 546 -27.26 -3.82 41.61
CA ARG A 546 -27.24 -2.95 40.42
C ARG A 546 -25.98 -3.08 39.56
N LEU A 547 -25.14 -4.09 39.82
CA LEU A 547 -23.87 -4.28 39.14
C LEU A 547 -24.08 -4.56 37.65
N GLU A 548 -23.64 -3.63 36.79
CA GLU A 548 -23.71 -3.76 35.33
C GLU A 548 -22.38 -4.18 34.71
N ALA A 549 -21.25 -3.77 35.28
CA ALA A 549 -19.93 -4.09 34.76
C ALA A 549 -18.96 -4.55 35.86
N LEU A 550 -18.31 -5.69 35.63
CA LEU A 550 -17.36 -6.30 36.55
C LEU A 550 -16.04 -6.63 35.82
N ASP A 551 -14.93 -6.09 36.33
CA ASP A 551 -13.59 -6.44 35.87
C ASP A 551 -12.90 -7.37 36.86
N LEU A 552 -12.56 -8.57 36.42
CA LEU A 552 -11.76 -9.54 37.17
C LEU A 552 -10.50 -9.92 36.39
N SER A 553 -10.08 -9.10 35.43
CA SER A 553 -8.90 -9.39 34.61
C SER A 553 -7.60 -9.36 35.43
N TYR A 554 -6.56 -10.04 34.95
CA TYR A 554 -5.24 -10.06 35.60
C TYR A 554 -5.25 -10.54 37.07
N ASN A 555 -6.17 -11.44 37.43
CA ASN A 555 -6.23 -12.21 38.68
C ASN A 555 -5.67 -13.63 38.47
N SER A 556 -4.56 -13.77 37.74
CA SER A 556 -4.08 -15.08 37.27
C SER A 556 -3.40 -15.96 38.32
N GLN A 557 -2.98 -15.39 39.45
CA GLN A 557 -2.17 -16.10 40.43
C GLN A 557 -2.89 -17.34 41.01
N PRO A 558 -4.17 -17.29 41.44
CA PRO A 558 -4.88 -18.47 41.93
C PRO A 558 -5.14 -19.53 40.85
N PHE A 559 -5.37 -19.12 39.59
CA PHE A 559 -5.53 -20.03 38.45
C PHE A 559 -4.23 -20.75 38.05
N GLY A 560 -3.07 -20.28 38.50
CA GLY A 560 -1.79 -20.95 38.29
C GLY A 560 -1.51 -22.10 39.26
N MET A 561 -2.26 -22.21 40.37
CA MET A 561 -2.05 -23.23 41.38
C MET A 561 -2.58 -24.60 40.92
N GLN A 562 -1.72 -25.62 40.89
CA GLN A 562 -2.12 -26.96 40.50
C GLN A 562 -2.93 -27.64 41.62
N GLY A 563 -4.10 -28.19 41.28
CA GLY A 563 -4.94 -28.93 42.23
C GLY A 563 -5.98 -28.09 42.97
N VAL A 564 -6.03 -26.77 42.73
CA VAL A 564 -7.04 -25.88 43.29
C VAL A 564 -8.09 -25.59 42.20
N GLY A 565 -9.32 -26.01 42.44
CA GLY A 565 -10.44 -25.76 41.52
C GLY A 565 -11.08 -24.39 41.73
N HIS A 566 -11.65 -23.83 40.66
CA HIS A 566 -12.33 -22.52 40.67
C HIS A 566 -13.77 -22.66 40.19
N ASN A 567 -14.67 -21.81 40.70
CA ASN A 567 -16.09 -21.87 40.40
C ASN A 567 -16.63 -20.54 39.89
N PHE A 568 -17.13 -20.55 38.65
CA PHE A 568 -17.77 -19.41 37.99
C PHE A 568 -19.31 -19.43 38.08
N SER A 569 -19.90 -20.31 38.90
CA SER A 569 -21.38 -20.37 39.06
C SER A 569 -21.99 -19.05 39.55
N PHE A 570 -21.21 -18.20 40.21
CA PHE A 570 -21.65 -16.89 40.69
C PHE A 570 -22.21 -15.99 39.57
N VAL A 571 -21.72 -16.14 38.34
CA VAL A 571 -22.18 -15.35 37.18
C VAL A 571 -23.69 -15.54 36.93
N ALA A 572 -24.24 -16.71 37.25
CA ALA A 572 -25.67 -17.01 37.10
C ALA A 572 -26.54 -16.22 38.09
N HIS A 573 -25.97 -15.80 39.23
CA HIS A 573 -26.68 -15.07 40.27
C HIS A 573 -26.70 -13.55 40.03
N LEU A 574 -25.85 -13.03 39.12
CA LEU A 574 -25.73 -11.60 38.83
C LEU A 574 -26.72 -11.13 37.75
N ARG A 575 -27.97 -10.87 38.17
CA ARG A 575 -29.12 -10.60 37.28
C ARG A 575 -29.05 -9.30 36.46
N THR A 576 -28.22 -8.34 36.86
CA THR A 576 -28.07 -7.03 36.20
C THR A 576 -26.78 -6.91 35.40
N LEU A 577 -25.87 -7.88 35.52
CA LEU A 577 -24.55 -7.82 34.90
C LEU A 577 -24.64 -7.89 33.37
N ARG A 578 -24.01 -6.91 32.70
CA ARG A 578 -23.95 -6.79 31.24
C ARG A 578 -22.55 -7.00 30.71
N HIS A 579 -21.52 -6.58 31.45
CA HIS A 579 -20.12 -6.65 31.02
C HIS A 579 -19.29 -7.40 32.06
N LEU A 580 -18.54 -8.42 31.62
CA LEU A 580 -17.64 -9.18 32.47
C LEU A 580 -16.29 -9.35 31.78
N SER A 581 -15.20 -8.95 32.43
CA SER A 581 -13.85 -9.34 31.99
C SER A 581 -13.26 -10.39 32.92
N LEU A 582 -12.80 -11.47 32.32
CA LEU A 582 -11.97 -12.52 32.91
C LEU A 582 -10.63 -12.60 32.16
N ALA A 583 -10.22 -11.50 31.53
CA ALA A 583 -9.05 -11.47 30.66
C ALA A 583 -7.75 -11.69 31.45
N HIS A 584 -6.74 -12.27 30.81
CA HIS A 584 -5.40 -12.45 31.38
C HIS A 584 -5.38 -13.12 32.76
N ASN A 585 -6.33 -14.04 33.00
CA ASN A 585 -6.41 -14.83 34.24
C ASN A 585 -5.70 -16.18 34.13
N ASN A 586 -5.12 -16.52 32.97
CA ASN A 586 -4.48 -17.83 32.75
C ASN A 586 -5.41 -19.02 33.09
N ILE A 587 -6.72 -18.87 32.85
CA ILE A 587 -7.72 -19.91 33.07
C ILE A 587 -7.46 -21.04 32.07
N HIS A 588 -7.30 -22.27 32.57
CA HIS A 588 -6.83 -23.39 31.75
C HIS A 588 -7.39 -24.78 32.08
N SER A 589 -7.76 -25.06 33.33
CA SER A 589 -8.42 -26.31 33.75
C SER A 589 -9.00 -26.18 35.17
N GLN A 590 -9.71 -27.22 35.64
CA GLN A 590 -10.28 -27.29 37.00
C GLN A 590 -11.26 -26.15 37.34
N VAL A 591 -11.95 -25.64 36.32
CA VAL A 591 -13.00 -24.64 36.45
C VAL A 591 -14.39 -25.23 36.17
N SER A 592 -15.45 -24.49 36.50
CA SER A 592 -16.83 -24.84 36.13
C SER A 592 -16.94 -25.20 34.65
N GLN A 593 -17.69 -26.25 34.32
CA GLN A 593 -17.85 -26.72 32.93
C GLN A 593 -18.69 -25.77 32.06
N GLN A 594 -19.50 -24.91 32.67
CA GLN A 594 -20.41 -23.99 31.98
C GLN A 594 -20.49 -22.63 32.69
N LEU A 595 -20.60 -21.56 31.90
CA LEU A 595 -20.97 -20.22 32.31
C LEU A 595 -22.44 -19.96 31.93
N CYS A 596 -23.24 -19.60 32.92
CA CYS A 596 -24.67 -19.35 32.75
C CYS A 596 -24.99 -17.89 33.08
N SER A 597 -25.71 -17.21 32.18
CA SER A 597 -26.24 -15.86 32.43
C SER A 597 -27.36 -15.52 31.44
N THR A 598 -28.36 -14.79 31.92
CA THR A 598 -29.47 -14.26 31.12
C THR A 598 -29.30 -12.77 30.80
N SER A 599 -28.48 -12.05 31.56
CA SER A 599 -28.24 -10.61 31.47
C SER A 599 -26.98 -10.23 30.70
N LEU A 600 -25.95 -11.09 30.74
CA LEU A 600 -24.62 -10.77 30.20
C LEU A 600 -24.68 -10.51 28.69
N ARG A 601 -24.10 -9.39 28.26
CA ARG A 601 -24.04 -8.91 26.87
C ARG A 601 -22.62 -8.95 26.30
N ALA A 602 -21.61 -8.72 27.11
CA ALA A 602 -20.22 -8.67 26.66
C ALA A 602 -19.32 -9.44 27.64
N LEU A 603 -18.53 -10.37 27.09
CA LEU A 603 -17.55 -11.16 27.83
C LEU A 603 -16.18 -11.03 27.20
N ASP A 604 -15.22 -10.53 27.98
CA ASP A 604 -13.82 -10.54 27.63
C ASP A 604 -13.13 -11.71 28.33
N PHE A 605 -12.70 -12.68 27.53
CA PHE A 605 -12.00 -13.87 27.97
C PHE A 605 -10.60 -13.96 27.35
N SER A 606 -10.06 -12.84 26.87
CA SER A 606 -8.77 -12.78 26.20
C SER A 606 -7.61 -13.17 27.13
N GLY A 607 -6.47 -13.63 26.60
CA GLY A 607 -5.28 -13.90 27.41
C GLY A 607 -5.40 -15.08 28.38
N ASN A 608 -6.31 -16.03 28.12
CA ASN A 608 -6.44 -17.28 28.87
C ASN A 608 -5.85 -18.46 28.08
N ALA A 609 -6.16 -19.70 28.47
CA ALA A 609 -5.69 -20.90 27.77
C ALA A 609 -6.86 -21.77 27.33
N LEU A 610 -7.87 -21.18 26.68
CA LEU A 610 -9.03 -21.91 26.15
C LEU A 610 -8.63 -23.04 25.18
N GLY A 611 -7.52 -22.89 24.44
CA GLY A 611 -6.99 -23.97 23.60
C GLY A 611 -6.65 -25.25 24.39
N ARG A 612 -6.21 -25.11 25.65
CA ARG A 612 -5.99 -26.25 26.55
C ARG A 612 -7.31 -26.81 27.08
N MET A 613 -8.25 -25.94 27.46
CA MET A 613 -9.58 -26.36 27.94
C MET A 613 -10.32 -27.20 26.88
N TRP A 614 -10.33 -26.75 25.62
CA TRP A 614 -10.96 -27.48 24.52
C TRP A 614 -10.19 -28.72 24.04
N ALA A 615 -8.96 -28.93 24.52
CA ALA A 615 -8.24 -30.18 24.31
C ALA A 615 -8.70 -31.29 25.29
N GLU A 616 -9.40 -30.96 26.37
CA GLU A 616 -9.94 -31.90 27.37
C GLU A 616 -11.27 -32.55 26.93
N GLY A 617 -11.37 -32.93 25.64
CA GLY A 617 -12.57 -33.55 25.08
C GLY A 617 -13.82 -32.68 25.20
N ASP A 618 -14.95 -33.28 25.57
CA ASP A 618 -16.25 -32.60 25.65
C ASP A 618 -16.44 -31.78 26.94
N LEU A 619 -15.50 -31.83 27.89
CA LEU A 619 -15.65 -31.29 29.24
C LEU A 619 -15.98 -29.78 29.26
N TYR A 620 -15.29 -29.00 28.44
CA TYR A 620 -15.44 -27.55 28.33
C TYR A 620 -16.07 -27.10 27.00
N LEU A 621 -16.60 -28.05 26.22
CA LEU A 621 -17.20 -27.75 24.91
C LEU A 621 -18.40 -26.80 25.02
N HIS A 622 -19.15 -26.92 26.12
CA HIS A 622 -20.35 -26.14 26.40
C HIS A 622 -20.08 -24.88 27.27
N PHE A 623 -18.82 -24.52 27.48
CA PHE A 623 -18.42 -23.51 28.47
C PHE A 623 -19.15 -22.16 28.31
N PHE A 624 -19.32 -21.67 27.08
CA PHE A 624 -20.00 -20.40 26.82
C PHE A 624 -21.49 -20.54 26.49
N GLN A 625 -22.02 -21.76 26.31
CA GLN A 625 -23.34 -21.97 25.71
C GLN A 625 -24.49 -21.38 26.56
N GLY A 626 -24.34 -21.39 27.90
CA GLY A 626 -25.32 -20.87 28.85
C GLY A 626 -25.46 -19.35 28.86
N LEU A 627 -24.63 -18.61 28.11
CA LEU A 627 -24.67 -17.15 28.00
C LEU A 627 -25.67 -16.70 26.93
N SER A 628 -26.96 -16.99 27.18
CA SER A 628 -28.06 -16.82 26.22
C SER A 628 -28.17 -15.42 25.59
N GLY A 629 -27.79 -14.38 26.34
CA GLY A 629 -27.89 -12.98 25.94
C GLY A 629 -26.63 -12.37 25.30
N LEU A 630 -25.56 -13.15 25.10
CA LEU A 630 -24.23 -12.64 24.76
C LEU A 630 -24.16 -12.07 23.32
N ILE A 631 -23.65 -10.86 23.20
CA ILE A 631 -23.52 -10.12 21.93
C ILE A 631 -22.05 -10.02 21.52
N TRP A 632 -21.15 -9.80 22.48
CA TRP A 632 -19.74 -9.56 22.24
C TRP A 632 -18.91 -10.58 23.04
N LEU A 633 -18.00 -11.27 22.36
CA LEU A 633 -17.10 -12.24 22.96
C LEU A 633 -15.69 -12.06 22.42
N ASP A 634 -14.75 -11.85 23.34
CA ASP A 634 -13.33 -11.75 23.02
C ASP A 634 -12.58 -12.99 23.54
N LEU A 635 -12.06 -13.76 22.59
CA LEU A 635 -11.24 -14.95 22.77
C LEU A 635 -9.82 -14.73 22.23
N SER A 636 -9.36 -13.49 22.15
CA SER A 636 -8.02 -13.17 21.68
C SER A 636 -6.95 -13.74 22.62
N GLN A 637 -5.75 -14.04 22.13
CA GLN A 637 -4.63 -14.54 22.95
C GLN A 637 -4.97 -15.78 23.80
N ASN A 638 -5.79 -16.70 23.29
CA ASN A 638 -6.23 -17.91 23.99
C ASN A 638 -5.47 -19.19 23.60
N ARG A 639 -4.37 -19.02 22.84
CA ARG A 639 -3.51 -20.11 22.34
C ARG A 639 -4.30 -21.14 21.52
N LEU A 640 -5.31 -20.69 20.77
CA LEU A 640 -6.12 -21.55 19.91
C LEU A 640 -5.32 -21.93 18.65
N HIS A 641 -5.06 -23.22 18.44
CA HIS A 641 -4.41 -23.73 17.23
C HIS A 641 -5.42 -24.12 16.15
N THR A 642 -6.58 -24.63 16.56
CA THR A 642 -7.66 -25.07 15.67
C THR A 642 -9.01 -24.62 16.22
N LEU A 643 -9.96 -24.38 15.33
CA LEU A 643 -11.37 -24.15 15.66
C LEU A 643 -12.21 -25.21 14.95
N LEU A 644 -12.69 -26.18 15.73
CA LEU A 644 -13.48 -27.29 15.21
C LEU A 644 -14.93 -26.84 14.96
N PRO A 645 -15.65 -27.45 14.00
CA PRO A 645 -17.04 -27.07 13.71
C PRO A 645 -17.97 -27.13 14.92
N HIS A 646 -17.80 -28.14 15.77
CA HIS A 646 -18.62 -28.33 16.96
C HIS A 646 -18.36 -27.27 18.04
N THR A 647 -17.16 -26.66 18.12
CA THR A 647 -16.90 -25.60 19.11
C THR A 647 -17.65 -24.31 18.73
N LEU A 648 -17.65 -23.93 17.46
CA LEU A 648 -18.44 -22.79 16.96
C LEU A 648 -19.95 -23.03 17.10
N ASP A 649 -20.41 -24.27 16.94
CA ASP A 649 -21.83 -24.59 17.14
C ASP A 649 -22.29 -24.40 18.59
N LYS A 650 -21.40 -24.62 19.57
CA LYS A 650 -21.75 -24.45 21.00
C LYS A 650 -21.57 -23.03 21.53
N LEU A 651 -21.11 -22.09 20.72
CA LEU A 651 -21.13 -20.66 21.09
C LEU A 651 -22.56 -20.09 21.10
N PRO A 652 -22.84 -19.02 21.89
CA PRO A 652 -24.15 -18.38 21.92
C PRO A 652 -24.61 -17.87 20.55
N LYS A 653 -25.83 -18.25 20.15
CA LYS A 653 -26.42 -17.86 18.86
C LYS A 653 -26.79 -16.36 18.77
N SER A 654 -26.73 -15.65 19.89
CA SER A 654 -26.95 -14.20 20.02
C SER A 654 -25.74 -13.37 19.60
N LEU A 655 -24.55 -13.99 19.45
CA LEU A 655 -23.30 -13.29 19.17
C LEU A 655 -23.34 -12.45 17.90
N GLN A 656 -22.82 -11.23 18.02
CA GLN A 656 -22.64 -10.26 16.94
C GLN A 656 -21.16 -9.89 16.74
N VAL A 657 -20.34 -9.96 17.78
CA VAL A 657 -18.91 -9.67 17.71
C VAL A 657 -18.14 -10.85 18.29
N LEU A 658 -17.24 -11.41 17.50
CA LEU A 658 -16.31 -12.44 17.92
C LEU A 658 -14.88 -12.00 17.59
N ARG A 659 -14.04 -11.91 18.63
CA ARG A 659 -12.61 -11.62 18.46
C ARG A 659 -11.78 -12.85 18.78
N LEU A 660 -10.87 -13.17 17.89
CA LEU A 660 -9.96 -14.31 17.93
C LEU A 660 -8.53 -13.85 17.61
N ARG A 661 -8.23 -12.59 17.88
CA ARG A 661 -6.96 -11.95 17.56
C ARG A 661 -5.79 -12.62 18.29
N ASP A 662 -4.61 -12.61 17.69
CA ASP A 662 -3.37 -13.09 18.31
C ASP A 662 -3.50 -14.53 18.87
N ASN A 663 -4.14 -15.42 18.11
CA ASN A 663 -4.15 -16.86 18.35
C ASN A 663 -3.17 -17.56 17.38
N TYR A 664 -3.14 -18.89 17.40
CA TYR A 664 -2.27 -19.70 16.54
C TYR A 664 -3.04 -20.40 15.42
N LEU A 665 -4.13 -19.79 14.94
CA LEU A 665 -4.99 -20.41 13.92
C LEU A 665 -4.27 -20.42 12.57
N ALA A 666 -3.82 -21.60 12.15
CA ALA A 666 -3.27 -21.83 10.82
C ALA A 666 -4.35 -22.15 9.77
N PHE A 667 -5.55 -22.54 10.23
CA PHE A 667 -6.69 -22.95 9.40
C PHE A 667 -8.01 -22.49 10.03
N PHE A 668 -8.94 -22.02 9.19
CA PHE A 668 -10.29 -21.64 9.59
C PHE A 668 -11.32 -22.13 8.55
N LYS A 669 -12.34 -22.87 8.98
CA LYS A 669 -13.39 -23.41 8.10
C LYS A 669 -14.56 -22.43 7.99
N TRP A 670 -14.51 -21.56 6.98
CA TRP A 670 -15.43 -20.42 6.78
C TRP A 670 -16.92 -20.80 6.69
N GLY A 671 -17.25 -21.96 6.13
CA GLY A 671 -18.63 -22.44 6.04
C GLY A 671 -19.32 -22.61 7.41
N ASN A 672 -18.54 -22.81 8.49
CA ASN A 672 -19.08 -22.98 9.84
C ASN A 672 -19.61 -21.67 10.44
N LEU A 673 -19.39 -20.51 9.82
CA LEU A 673 -19.99 -19.24 10.25
C LEU A 673 -21.52 -19.26 10.17
N ILE A 674 -22.12 -20.22 9.44
CA ILE A 674 -23.56 -20.46 9.45
C ILE A 674 -24.12 -20.75 10.85
N HIS A 675 -23.30 -21.30 11.75
CA HIS A 675 -23.68 -21.57 13.14
C HIS A 675 -23.78 -20.30 14.01
N LEU A 676 -23.34 -19.14 13.50
CA LEU A 676 -23.37 -17.82 14.15
C LEU A 676 -24.20 -16.82 13.30
N PRO A 677 -25.53 -16.98 13.22
CA PRO A 677 -26.38 -16.28 12.24
C PRO A 677 -26.49 -14.76 12.46
N LYS A 678 -26.09 -14.25 13.63
CA LYS A 678 -26.15 -12.82 13.97
C LYS A 678 -24.79 -12.12 13.92
N LEU A 679 -23.72 -12.83 13.55
CA LEU A 679 -22.36 -12.31 13.57
C LEU A 679 -22.19 -11.16 12.57
N LYS A 680 -21.70 -10.02 13.07
CA LYS A 680 -21.44 -8.78 12.33
C LYS A 680 -19.96 -8.44 12.27
N VAL A 681 -19.19 -8.77 13.29
CA VAL A 681 -17.76 -8.47 13.37
C VAL A 681 -17.01 -9.75 13.71
N LEU A 682 -16.03 -10.08 12.87
CA LEU A 682 -15.09 -11.17 13.10
C LEU A 682 -13.68 -10.61 12.99
N ASP A 683 -12.93 -10.73 14.08
CA ASP A 683 -11.53 -10.33 14.16
C ASP A 683 -10.65 -11.58 14.29
N LEU A 684 -9.81 -11.80 13.30
CA LEU A 684 -8.84 -12.89 13.18
C LEU A 684 -7.42 -12.32 12.96
N ALA A 685 -7.17 -11.06 13.32
CA ALA A 685 -5.87 -10.44 13.14
C ALA A 685 -4.78 -11.17 13.96
N GLY A 686 -3.53 -11.14 13.49
CA GLY A 686 -2.40 -11.72 14.25
C GLY A 686 -2.43 -13.25 14.37
N ASN A 687 -3.08 -13.95 13.44
CA ASN A 687 -3.10 -15.41 13.38
C ASN A 687 -2.07 -15.94 12.35
N GLN A 688 -2.14 -17.24 12.02
CA GLN A 688 -1.19 -17.91 11.12
C GLN A 688 -1.86 -18.37 9.82
N LEU A 689 -2.95 -17.71 9.40
CA LEU A 689 -3.70 -18.08 8.20
C LEU A 689 -2.81 -17.85 6.96
N LYS A 690 -2.66 -18.89 6.13
CA LYS A 690 -1.83 -18.85 4.91
C LYS A 690 -2.60 -18.49 3.63
N ALA A 691 -3.91 -18.74 3.64
CA ALA A 691 -4.79 -18.49 2.51
C ALA A 691 -6.25 -18.35 2.99
N LEU A 692 -7.05 -17.59 2.25
CA LEU A 692 -8.50 -17.55 2.39
C LEU A 692 -9.10 -18.56 1.41
N THR A 693 -9.06 -19.83 1.81
CA THR A 693 -9.52 -20.98 1.01
C THR A 693 -10.31 -21.98 1.86
N ASN A 694 -10.74 -23.10 1.28
CA ASN A 694 -11.56 -24.15 1.90
C ASN A 694 -13.00 -23.71 2.20
N GLY A 695 -13.58 -22.95 1.27
CA GLY A 695 -14.94 -22.43 1.33
C GLY A 695 -14.97 -20.92 1.07
N SER A 696 -16.17 -20.38 0.90
CA SER A 696 -16.43 -18.94 0.85
C SER A 696 -17.19 -18.51 2.09
N LEU A 697 -17.29 -17.20 2.33
CA LEU A 697 -18.23 -16.69 3.32
C LEU A 697 -19.65 -17.20 2.98
N PRO A 698 -20.39 -17.78 3.95
CA PRO A 698 -21.66 -18.42 3.67
C PRO A 698 -22.71 -17.39 3.22
N ALA A 699 -23.60 -17.82 2.31
CA ALA A 699 -24.73 -17.02 1.89
C ALA A 699 -25.63 -16.70 3.10
N GLY A 700 -26.11 -15.46 3.20
CA GLY A 700 -26.95 -15.00 4.31
C GLY A 700 -26.19 -14.57 5.57
N THR A 701 -24.85 -14.55 5.53
CA THR A 701 -24.06 -13.96 6.61
C THR A 701 -24.39 -12.48 6.81
N ARG A 702 -24.43 -12.04 8.09
CA ARG A 702 -24.62 -10.64 8.50
C ARG A 702 -23.31 -9.91 8.77
N LEU A 703 -22.19 -10.50 8.35
CA LEU A 703 -20.85 -9.97 8.59
C LEU A 703 -20.68 -8.62 7.89
N ARG A 704 -20.27 -7.61 8.66
CA ARG A 704 -20.03 -6.22 8.24
C ARG A 704 -18.56 -5.86 8.29
N ARG A 705 -17.83 -6.35 9.28
CA ARG A 705 -16.39 -6.16 9.45
C ARG A 705 -15.69 -7.51 9.55
N LEU A 706 -14.67 -7.70 8.73
CA LEU A 706 -13.76 -8.83 8.79
C LEU A 706 -12.32 -8.31 8.88
N ASP A 707 -11.65 -8.63 9.97
CA ASP A 707 -10.23 -8.34 10.13
C ASP A 707 -9.43 -9.64 10.03
N VAL A 708 -8.54 -9.72 9.05
CA VAL A 708 -7.57 -10.81 8.84
C VAL A 708 -6.16 -10.26 8.65
N SER A 709 -5.90 -9.06 9.19
CA SER A 709 -4.59 -8.41 9.12
C SER A 709 -3.53 -9.17 9.92
N CYS A 710 -2.25 -8.86 9.67
CA CYS A 710 -1.12 -9.49 10.37
C CYS A 710 -1.19 -11.02 10.36
N ASN A 711 -1.56 -11.60 9.22
CA ASN A 711 -1.54 -13.04 8.96
C ASN A 711 -0.46 -13.35 7.89
N SER A 712 -0.47 -14.56 7.34
CA SER A 712 0.45 -14.98 6.27
C SER A 712 -0.29 -15.26 4.97
N ILE A 713 -1.39 -14.54 4.70
CA ILE A 713 -2.29 -14.81 3.57
C ILE A 713 -1.57 -14.45 2.27
N SER A 714 -1.35 -15.46 1.43
CA SER A 714 -0.72 -15.30 0.10
C SER A 714 -1.70 -15.50 -1.06
N PHE A 715 -2.85 -16.11 -0.79
CA PHE A 715 -3.85 -16.50 -1.79
C PHE A 715 -5.28 -16.39 -1.25
N VAL A 716 -6.23 -16.01 -2.10
CA VAL A 716 -7.65 -15.87 -1.81
C VAL A 716 -8.45 -16.51 -2.95
N ASP A 717 -9.41 -17.37 -2.63
CA ASP A 717 -10.25 -18.05 -3.63
C ASP A 717 -11.13 -17.04 -4.42
N PRO A 718 -11.33 -17.24 -5.74
CA PRO A 718 -12.30 -16.46 -6.50
C PRO A 718 -13.71 -16.55 -5.89
N GLY A 719 -14.37 -15.41 -5.75
CA GLY A 719 -15.70 -15.30 -5.17
C GLY A 719 -15.76 -15.52 -3.66
N PHE A 720 -14.63 -15.55 -2.94
CA PHE A 720 -14.60 -15.79 -1.50
C PHE A 720 -15.51 -14.84 -0.70
N PHE A 721 -15.54 -13.54 -1.05
CA PHE A 721 -16.37 -12.53 -0.39
C PHE A 721 -17.73 -12.30 -1.08
N SER A 722 -17.92 -12.81 -2.31
CA SER A 722 -19.07 -12.46 -3.18
C SER A 722 -20.47 -12.66 -2.56
N LYS A 723 -20.60 -13.60 -1.63
CA LYS A 723 -21.88 -13.94 -0.97
C LYS A 723 -22.17 -13.08 0.27
N ALA A 724 -21.20 -12.32 0.78
CA ALA A 724 -21.31 -11.52 2.00
C ALA A 724 -21.80 -10.08 1.72
N LYS A 725 -23.08 -9.94 1.33
CA LYS A 725 -23.67 -8.66 0.87
C LYS A 725 -23.65 -7.51 1.89
N GLU A 726 -23.59 -7.82 3.19
CA GLU A 726 -23.53 -6.82 4.27
C GLU A 726 -22.09 -6.36 4.60
N LEU A 727 -21.06 -6.96 4.00
CA LEU A 727 -19.67 -6.59 4.30
C LEU A 727 -19.41 -5.14 3.87
N ARG A 728 -18.77 -4.38 4.74
CA ARG A 728 -18.41 -2.97 4.53
C ARG A 728 -16.95 -2.71 4.81
N GLU A 729 -16.37 -3.42 5.78
CA GLU A 729 -14.99 -3.21 6.19
C GLU A 729 -14.21 -4.52 6.12
N LEU A 730 -13.12 -4.50 5.36
CA LEU A 730 -12.21 -5.62 5.20
C LEU A 730 -10.78 -5.14 5.41
N ASN A 731 -10.10 -5.76 6.38
CA ASN A 731 -8.70 -5.50 6.65
C ASN A 731 -7.86 -6.72 6.25
N LEU A 732 -7.11 -6.57 5.16
CA LEU A 732 -6.14 -7.53 4.61
C LEU A 732 -4.70 -7.04 4.79
N SER A 733 -4.47 -5.97 5.56
CA SER A 733 -3.15 -5.37 5.72
C SER A 733 -2.15 -6.33 6.38
N ALA A 734 -0.85 -6.09 6.16
CA ALA A 734 0.23 -6.88 6.75
C ALA A 734 0.07 -8.39 6.51
N ASN A 735 -0.15 -8.78 5.26
CA ASN A 735 -0.21 -10.16 4.78
C ASN A 735 0.87 -10.42 3.72
N ALA A 736 0.81 -11.57 3.05
CA ALA A 736 1.75 -11.97 2.00
C ALA A 736 1.14 -11.89 0.59
N LEU A 737 0.13 -11.03 0.37
CA LEU A 737 -0.55 -10.90 -0.91
C LEU A 737 0.36 -10.29 -1.96
N LYS A 738 0.38 -10.90 -3.15
CA LYS A 738 1.10 -10.37 -4.33
C LYS A 738 0.21 -9.58 -5.28
N THR A 739 -1.11 -9.73 -5.18
CA THR A 739 -2.10 -9.06 -6.03
C THR A 739 -3.38 -8.85 -5.23
N VAL A 740 -4.29 -8.02 -5.73
CA VAL A 740 -5.65 -7.84 -5.20
C VAL A 740 -6.62 -7.97 -6.38
N ASP A 741 -7.32 -9.10 -6.46
CA ASP A 741 -8.10 -9.44 -7.64
C ASP A 741 -9.60 -9.10 -7.46
N PRO A 742 -10.25 -8.42 -8.43
CA PRO A 742 -11.67 -8.11 -8.35
C PRO A 742 -12.57 -9.37 -8.25
N SER A 743 -12.11 -10.52 -8.75
CA SER A 743 -12.85 -11.78 -8.70
C SER A 743 -13.13 -12.26 -7.28
N TRP A 744 -12.35 -11.84 -6.27
CA TRP A 744 -12.59 -12.19 -4.87
C TRP A 744 -13.91 -11.62 -4.34
N PHE A 745 -14.26 -10.42 -4.82
CA PHE A 745 -15.36 -9.61 -4.32
C PHE A 745 -16.62 -9.74 -5.18
N GLY A 746 -16.46 -9.82 -6.50
CA GLY A 746 -17.58 -9.69 -7.42
C GLY A 746 -18.33 -8.36 -7.20
N PRO A 747 -19.68 -8.33 -7.20
CA PRO A 747 -20.45 -7.10 -7.03
C PRO A 747 -20.28 -6.39 -5.68
N LEU A 748 -19.64 -7.03 -4.69
CA LEU A 748 -19.45 -6.47 -3.35
C LEU A 748 -18.42 -5.33 -3.32
N ALA A 749 -17.48 -5.29 -4.27
CA ALA A 749 -16.36 -4.35 -4.27
C ALA A 749 -16.81 -2.89 -4.10
N SER A 750 -17.85 -2.48 -4.83
CA SER A 750 -18.38 -1.11 -4.78
C SER A 750 -19.14 -0.77 -3.50
N ALA A 751 -19.49 -1.76 -2.69
CA ALA A 751 -20.20 -1.56 -1.42
C ALA A 751 -19.26 -1.48 -0.21
N LEU A 752 -17.97 -1.76 -0.40
CA LEU A 752 -16.97 -1.63 0.65
C LEU A 752 -16.74 -0.15 0.99
N GLN A 753 -16.70 0.13 2.29
CA GLN A 753 -16.35 1.43 2.85
C GLN A 753 -14.87 1.49 3.21
N ILE A 754 -14.30 0.37 3.67
CA ILE A 754 -12.89 0.25 4.02
C ILE A 754 -12.36 -1.06 3.45
N LEU A 755 -11.31 -0.97 2.63
CA LEU A 755 -10.50 -2.07 2.13
C LEU A 755 -9.03 -1.72 2.40
N ASP A 756 -8.48 -2.23 3.49
CA ASP A 756 -7.07 -2.03 3.80
C ASP A 756 -6.22 -3.18 3.25
N VAL A 757 -5.35 -2.86 2.30
CA VAL A 757 -4.40 -3.79 1.66
C VAL A 757 -2.94 -3.36 1.90
N SER A 758 -2.72 -2.41 2.79
CA SER A 758 -1.39 -1.88 3.10
C SER A 758 -0.44 -2.95 3.66
N ALA A 759 0.86 -2.70 3.59
CA ALA A 759 1.89 -3.63 4.07
C ALA A 759 1.80 -5.07 3.49
N ASN A 760 1.32 -5.22 2.24
CA ASN A 760 1.43 -6.46 1.47
C ASN A 760 2.57 -6.35 0.44
N PRO A 761 3.30 -7.45 0.15
CA PRO A 761 4.35 -7.46 -0.86
C PRO A 761 3.78 -7.54 -2.28
N LEU A 762 3.00 -6.53 -2.69
CA LEU A 762 2.34 -6.49 -4.00
C LEU A 762 3.35 -6.56 -5.15
N HIS A 763 3.05 -7.37 -6.16
CA HIS A 763 3.89 -7.58 -7.33
C HIS A 763 3.53 -6.57 -8.43
N CYS A 764 4.22 -5.44 -8.43
CA CYS A 764 4.06 -4.33 -9.35
C CYS A 764 4.76 -4.61 -10.69
N ALA A 765 4.22 -5.56 -11.45
CA ALA A 765 4.61 -5.78 -12.83
C ALA A 765 3.79 -4.90 -13.80
N CYS A 766 4.26 -4.80 -15.04
CA CYS A 766 3.49 -4.20 -16.13
C CYS A 766 2.16 -4.93 -16.33
N GLY A 767 1.06 -4.18 -16.48
CA GLY A 767 -0.28 -4.77 -16.65
C GLY A 767 -0.85 -5.40 -15.37
N ALA A 768 -0.35 -5.03 -14.20
CA ALA A 768 -0.88 -5.50 -12.92
C ALA A 768 -2.34 -5.04 -12.72
N ALA A 769 -3.29 -5.93 -13.04
CA ALA A 769 -4.73 -5.66 -13.02
C ALA A 769 -5.27 -5.15 -11.66
N PHE A 770 -4.59 -5.45 -10.56
CA PHE A 770 -4.99 -4.97 -9.23
C PHE A 770 -4.93 -3.44 -9.10
N ILE A 771 -4.08 -2.76 -9.87
CA ILE A 771 -3.95 -1.30 -9.81
C ILE A 771 -5.23 -0.64 -10.29
N ASP A 772 -5.80 -1.15 -11.38
CA ASP A 772 -7.05 -0.65 -11.95
C ASP A 772 -8.22 -0.88 -11.00
N PHE A 773 -8.26 -2.06 -10.39
CA PHE A 773 -9.23 -2.36 -9.33
C PHE A 773 -9.11 -1.40 -8.15
N LEU A 774 -7.90 -1.19 -7.60
CA LEU A 774 -7.70 -0.26 -6.47
C LEU A 774 -8.05 1.19 -6.80
N LEU A 775 -7.91 1.60 -8.08
CA LEU A 775 -8.33 2.92 -8.56
C LEU A 775 -9.85 3.05 -8.70
N GLU A 776 -10.54 1.96 -9.06
CA GLU A 776 -12.00 1.89 -9.05
C GLU A 776 -12.56 2.06 -7.63
N VAL A 777 -11.95 1.37 -6.64
CA VAL A 777 -12.38 1.42 -5.23
C VAL A 777 -11.58 2.40 -4.36
N GLN A 778 -10.91 3.40 -4.96
CA GLN A 778 -9.95 4.25 -4.25
C GLN A 778 -10.51 4.95 -3.00
N ALA A 779 -11.81 5.30 -2.99
CA ALA A 779 -12.46 5.94 -1.85
C ALA A 779 -12.55 5.02 -0.62
N ALA A 780 -12.52 3.70 -0.84
CA ALA A 780 -12.55 2.70 0.22
C ALA A 780 -11.14 2.30 0.70
N VAL A 781 -10.06 2.67 0.00
CA VAL A 781 -8.69 2.24 0.34
C VAL A 781 -7.94 3.40 1.04
N PRO A 782 -7.87 3.40 2.39
CA PRO A 782 -7.26 4.51 3.12
C PRO A 782 -5.76 4.61 2.83
N GLY A 783 -5.27 5.82 2.54
CA GLY A 783 -3.85 6.05 2.26
C GLY A 783 -3.33 5.32 1.01
N LEU A 784 -4.19 5.04 0.01
CA LEU A 784 -3.80 4.41 -1.25
C LEU A 784 -2.53 5.01 -1.91
N PRO A 785 -2.33 6.35 -1.96
CA PRO A 785 -1.13 6.96 -2.54
C PRO A 785 0.19 6.64 -1.84
N SER A 786 0.17 6.35 -0.54
CA SER A 786 1.37 6.37 0.31
C SER A 786 1.59 5.09 1.13
N ARG A 787 0.52 4.47 1.62
CA ARG A 787 0.56 3.28 2.47
C ARG A 787 0.60 1.98 1.66
N VAL A 788 0.05 1.97 0.45
CA VAL A 788 0.07 0.81 -0.44
C VAL A 788 1.35 0.82 -1.27
N LYS A 789 2.20 -0.19 -1.05
CA LYS A 789 3.56 -0.24 -1.57
C LYS A 789 3.80 -1.52 -2.35
N CYS A 790 4.72 -1.47 -3.30
CA CYS A 790 5.19 -2.63 -4.02
C CYS A 790 6.17 -3.44 -3.15
N GLY A 791 6.04 -4.78 -3.18
CA GLY A 791 7.05 -5.70 -2.64
C GLY A 791 8.02 -6.22 -3.69
N SER A 792 7.61 -6.20 -4.96
CA SER A 792 8.42 -6.66 -6.10
C SER A 792 7.96 -5.99 -7.40
N PRO A 793 8.76 -5.93 -8.48
CA PRO A 793 10.17 -6.37 -8.56
C PRO A 793 11.09 -5.52 -7.68
N GLY A 794 12.33 -5.99 -7.42
CA GLY A 794 13.25 -5.37 -6.45
C GLY A 794 13.50 -3.86 -6.64
N GLN A 795 13.37 -3.35 -7.87
CA GLN A 795 13.50 -1.92 -8.17
C GLN A 795 12.37 -1.06 -7.56
N LEU A 796 11.16 -1.61 -7.44
CA LEU A 796 9.99 -0.91 -6.91
C LEU A 796 9.73 -1.26 -5.43
N GLN A 797 10.54 -2.15 -4.84
CA GLN A 797 10.33 -2.61 -3.46
C GLN A 797 10.31 -1.46 -2.46
N GLY A 798 9.24 -1.37 -1.67
CA GLY A 798 9.04 -0.34 -0.65
C GLY A 798 8.56 1.03 -1.18
N LEU A 799 8.46 1.20 -2.49
CA LEU A 799 7.89 2.39 -3.12
C LEU A 799 6.37 2.28 -3.25
N SER A 800 5.69 3.42 -3.38
CA SER A 800 4.26 3.47 -3.67
C SER A 800 3.94 2.76 -4.99
N ILE A 801 2.75 2.15 -5.10
CA ILE A 801 2.27 1.55 -6.35
C ILE A 801 2.16 2.56 -7.50
N PHE A 802 2.13 3.87 -7.20
CA PHE A 802 2.11 4.95 -8.19
C PHE A 802 3.47 5.62 -8.39
N ALA A 803 4.57 5.04 -7.86
CA ALA A 803 5.90 5.55 -8.12
C ALA A 803 6.25 5.51 -9.63
N GLN A 804 5.68 4.53 -10.34
CA GLN A 804 5.70 4.41 -11.79
C GLN A 804 4.27 4.16 -12.28
N ASP A 805 3.89 4.75 -13.40
CA ASP A 805 2.59 4.46 -14.01
C ASP A 805 2.66 3.13 -14.77
N LEU A 806 2.26 2.06 -14.09
CA LEU A 806 2.32 0.68 -14.57
C LEU A 806 1.27 0.36 -15.66
N ARG A 807 0.38 1.32 -15.98
CA ARG A 807 -0.55 1.25 -17.12
C ARG A 807 0.09 1.66 -18.43
N LEU A 808 1.13 2.50 -18.37
CA LEU A 808 1.85 3.01 -19.55
C LEU A 808 2.92 2.05 -20.07
N CYS A 809 2.91 0.78 -19.64
CA CYS A 809 3.80 -0.23 -20.18
C CYS A 809 3.46 -0.50 -21.65
N LEU A 810 4.49 -0.70 -22.48
CA LEU A 810 4.29 -1.13 -23.86
C LEU A 810 3.49 -2.43 -23.86
N ASP A 811 2.32 -2.40 -24.47
CA ASP A 811 1.49 -3.57 -24.69
C ASP A 811 2.30 -4.57 -25.53
N GLU A 812 2.72 -5.67 -24.92
CA GLU A 812 3.52 -6.69 -25.60
C GLU A 812 2.79 -7.20 -26.83
N ALA A 813 1.45 -7.26 -26.83
CA ALA A 813 0.67 -7.68 -27.97
C ALA A 813 0.85 -6.71 -29.16
N LEU A 814 0.73 -5.40 -28.92
CA LEU A 814 0.94 -4.38 -29.94
C LEU A 814 2.38 -4.40 -30.46
N SER A 815 3.35 -4.64 -29.58
CA SER A 815 4.76 -4.79 -29.95
C SER A 815 5.01 -6.04 -30.80
N TRP A 816 4.40 -7.17 -30.44
CA TRP A 816 4.48 -8.41 -31.24
C TRP A 816 3.77 -8.26 -32.58
N ASP A 817 2.63 -7.58 -32.64
CA ASP A 817 1.93 -7.27 -33.88
C ASP A 817 2.79 -6.38 -34.79
N CYS A 818 3.39 -5.31 -34.24
CA CYS A 818 4.32 -4.45 -34.99
C CYS A 818 5.57 -5.22 -35.43
N PHE A 819 6.13 -6.07 -34.56
CA PHE A 819 7.30 -6.88 -34.86
C PHE A 819 7.00 -7.89 -35.96
N THR A 820 5.89 -8.63 -35.88
CA THR A 820 5.48 -9.58 -36.91
C THR A 820 5.21 -8.89 -38.24
N LEU A 821 4.55 -7.72 -38.25
CA LEU A 821 4.38 -6.91 -39.46
C LEU A 821 5.73 -6.48 -40.06
N SER A 822 6.65 -6.00 -39.21
CA SER A 822 7.98 -5.57 -39.66
C SER A 822 8.79 -6.75 -40.20
N LEU A 823 8.79 -7.90 -39.53
CA LEU A 823 9.46 -9.12 -39.96
C LEU A 823 8.89 -9.65 -41.28
N LEU A 824 7.57 -9.62 -41.43
CA LEU A 824 6.89 -10.04 -42.65
C LEU A 824 7.21 -9.11 -43.82
N SER A 825 7.31 -7.80 -43.57
CA SER A 825 7.73 -6.82 -44.57
C SER A 825 9.18 -7.02 -45.03
N VAL A 826 10.10 -7.34 -44.11
CA VAL A 826 11.50 -7.64 -44.41
C VAL A 826 11.62 -8.97 -45.13
N ALA A 827 10.90 -10.00 -44.69
CA ALA A 827 10.88 -11.32 -45.32
C ALA A 827 10.31 -11.25 -46.75
N LEU A 828 9.26 -10.47 -46.99
CA LEU A 828 8.76 -10.20 -48.34
C LEU A 828 9.76 -9.37 -49.16
N GLY A 829 10.36 -8.35 -48.56
CA GLY A 829 11.36 -7.48 -49.20
C GLY A 829 12.63 -8.22 -49.63
N LEU A 830 13.02 -9.29 -48.93
CA LEU A 830 14.16 -10.14 -49.28
C LEU A 830 13.75 -11.36 -50.11
N GLY A 831 12.63 -12.00 -49.76
CA GLY A 831 12.14 -13.22 -50.38
C GLY A 831 11.65 -13.01 -51.81
N VAL A 832 10.91 -11.94 -52.10
CA VAL A 832 10.38 -11.68 -53.45
C VAL A 832 11.50 -11.44 -54.48
N PRO A 833 12.53 -10.60 -54.20
CA PRO A 833 13.66 -10.47 -55.11
C PRO A 833 14.49 -11.75 -55.26
N MET A 834 14.67 -12.51 -54.18
CA MET A 834 15.46 -13.75 -54.21
C MET A 834 14.74 -14.86 -54.98
N LEU A 835 13.41 -15.01 -54.81
CA LEU A 835 12.57 -15.89 -55.61
C LEU A 835 12.49 -15.44 -57.07
N HIS A 836 12.44 -14.14 -57.34
CA HIS A 836 12.53 -13.62 -58.70
C HIS A 836 13.88 -13.96 -59.34
N HIS A 837 14.98 -13.90 -58.59
CA HIS A 837 16.31 -14.26 -59.10
C HIS A 837 16.51 -15.78 -59.28
N LEU A 838 16.04 -16.60 -58.33
CA LEU A 838 16.23 -18.06 -58.34
C LEU A 838 15.19 -18.82 -59.19
N CYS A 839 13.93 -18.39 -59.13
CA CYS A 839 12.79 -19.09 -59.74
C CYS A 839 12.02 -18.21 -60.73
N GLY A 840 12.48 -16.98 -61.04
CA GLY A 840 11.76 -16.09 -61.97
C GLY A 840 11.55 -16.72 -63.34
N TRP A 841 12.51 -17.49 -63.83
CA TRP A 841 12.41 -18.26 -65.07
C TRP A 841 11.42 -19.44 -64.95
N ASP A 842 11.43 -20.14 -63.82
CA ASP A 842 10.55 -21.29 -63.57
C ASP A 842 9.09 -20.87 -63.30
N LEU A 843 8.87 -19.75 -62.60
CA LEU A 843 7.54 -19.15 -62.36
C LEU A 843 6.96 -18.55 -63.64
N TRP A 844 7.77 -17.93 -64.48
CA TRP A 844 7.35 -17.44 -65.80
C TRP A 844 6.98 -18.62 -66.73
N TYR A 845 7.77 -19.70 -66.70
CA TYR A 845 7.48 -20.95 -67.39
C TYR A 845 6.19 -21.62 -66.88
N CYS A 846 6.01 -21.75 -65.56
CA CYS A 846 4.81 -22.30 -64.94
C CYS A 846 3.57 -21.42 -65.13
N PHE A 847 3.68 -20.09 -65.12
CA PHE A 847 2.57 -19.17 -65.41
C PHE A 847 2.04 -19.35 -66.83
N HIS A 848 2.93 -19.50 -67.82
CA HIS A 848 2.56 -19.85 -69.19
C HIS A 848 2.01 -21.28 -69.32
N LEU A 849 2.52 -22.23 -68.52
CA LEU A 849 1.99 -23.60 -68.43
C LEU A 849 0.58 -23.66 -67.81
N CYS A 850 0.31 -22.86 -66.78
CA CYS A 850 -0.99 -22.77 -66.11
C CYS A 850 -2.01 -21.99 -66.95
N LEU A 851 -1.59 -20.95 -67.68
CA LEU A 851 -2.41 -20.31 -68.73
C LEU A 851 -2.80 -21.30 -69.83
N ALA A 852 -1.96 -22.31 -70.10
CA ALA A 852 -2.25 -23.39 -71.04
C ALA A 852 -3.13 -24.53 -70.46
N TRP A 853 -3.34 -24.57 -69.14
CA TRP A 853 -4.04 -25.67 -68.43
C TRP A 853 -5.47 -25.36 -67.97
N LEU A 854 -5.96 -24.13 -68.14
CA LEU A 854 -7.35 -23.75 -67.83
C LEU A 854 -8.27 -23.94 -69.07
N PRO A 855 -9.28 -24.83 -69.00
CA PRO A 855 -9.97 -25.34 -70.19
C PRO A 855 -11.16 -24.46 -70.57
N TRP A 856 -11.02 -23.65 -71.62
CA TRP A 856 -12.17 -23.15 -72.36
C TRP A 856 -12.47 -24.08 -73.54
N ARG A 857 -13.52 -24.91 -73.37
CA ARG A 857 -14.22 -25.60 -74.45
C ARG A 857 -14.75 -24.56 -75.44
N GLY A 858 -14.29 -24.62 -76.68
CA GLY A 858 -14.88 -23.81 -77.73
C GLY A 858 -14.16 -23.88 -79.06
N ARG A 859 -14.16 -25.06 -79.69
CA ARG A 859 -14.02 -25.30 -81.14
C ARG A 859 -13.24 -24.25 -81.94
N GLN A 860 -12.06 -24.63 -82.41
CA GLN A 860 -11.75 -24.58 -83.83
C GLN A 860 -10.52 -25.45 -84.18
N SER A 861 -10.74 -26.32 -85.15
CA SER A 861 -9.79 -26.92 -86.10
C SER A 861 -8.38 -27.27 -85.62
N GLY A 862 -8.08 -28.57 -85.59
CA GLY A 862 -6.72 -29.07 -85.50
C GLY A 862 -5.86 -28.52 -86.64
N GLN A 863 -4.83 -27.76 -86.28
CA GLN A 863 -3.69 -27.44 -87.11
C GLN A 863 -2.45 -27.26 -86.22
N GLY A 864 -1.64 -28.31 -86.19
CA GLY A 864 -0.19 -28.18 -86.21
C GLY A 864 0.54 -28.45 -84.90
N GLU A 865 0.89 -29.72 -84.68
CA GLU A 865 2.18 -30.02 -84.03
C GLU A 865 3.27 -29.21 -84.75
N ASP A 866 4.15 -28.57 -83.97
CA ASP A 866 5.31 -27.80 -84.42
C ASP A 866 5.87 -28.36 -85.72
N ALA A 867 5.49 -27.72 -86.83
CA ALA A 867 6.04 -28.05 -88.13
C ALA A 867 7.48 -27.55 -88.11
N LEU A 868 8.41 -28.43 -87.75
CA LEU A 868 9.83 -28.22 -87.97
C LEU A 868 10.01 -27.60 -89.37
N PRO A 869 10.72 -26.46 -89.50
CA PRO A 869 10.75 -25.67 -90.73
C PRO A 869 11.23 -26.47 -91.95
N TYR A 870 11.99 -27.54 -91.71
CA TYR A 870 12.48 -28.47 -92.71
C TYR A 870 12.16 -29.92 -92.36
N ASP A 871 11.85 -30.71 -93.38
CA ASP A 871 11.65 -32.16 -93.26
C ASP A 871 12.99 -32.90 -93.19
N ALA A 872 14.03 -32.38 -93.85
CA ALA A 872 15.37 -32.95 -93.75
C ALA A 872 16.49 -31.92 -93.93
N PHE A 873 17.50 -31.97 -93.07
CA PHE A 873 18.78 -31.28 -93.28
C PHE A 873 19.73 -32.19 -94.06
N VAL A 874 20.21 -31.75 -95.22
CA VAL A 874 21.06 -32.57 -96.08
C VAL A 874 22.52 -32.20 -95.90
N VAL A 875 23.34 -33.18 -95.53
CA VAL A 875 24.78 -33.02 -95.33
C VAL A 875 25.54 -33.93 -96.29
N PHE A 876 26.45 -33.34 -97.06
CA PHE A 876 27.27 -34.04 -98.03
C PHE A 876 28.64 -33.37 -98.16
N ASP A 877 29.59 -34.06 -98.78
CA ASP A 877 30.91 -33.51 -99.02
C ASP A 877 30.93 -32.67 -100.31
N LYS A 878 30.98 -31.35 -100.15
CA LYS A 878 30.99 -30.39 -101.26
C LYS A 878 32.25 -30.44 -102.11
N THR A 879 33.35 -30.99 -101.59
CA THR A 879 34.61 -31.11 -102.35
C THR A 879 34.50 -32.10 -103.52
N GLN A 880 33.45 -32.93 -103.52
CA GLN A 880 33.17 -33.89 -104.58
C GLN A 880 32.07 -33.34 -105.49
N ASN A 881 32.46 -32.72 -106.60
CA ASN A 881 31.55 -32.08 -107.54
C ASN A 881 30.41 -33.01 -108.00
N ALA A 882 30.67 -34.31 -108.17
CA ALA A 882 29.65 -35.28 -108.58
C ALA A 882 28.54 -35.50 -107.52
N VAL A 883 28.87 -35.41 -106.22
CA VAL A 883 27.89 -35.55 -105.13
C VAL A 883 27.10 -34.25 -104.96
N ALA A 884 27.77 -33.11 -105.04
CA ALA A 884 27.12 -31.81 -104.97
C ALA A 884 26.12 -31.63 -106.12
N ASP A 885 26.51 -31.98 -107.34
CA ASP A 885 25.65 -31.93 -108.52
C ASP A 885 24.42 -32.84 -108.36
N TRP A 886 24.62 -34.07 -107.88
CA TRP A 886 23.52 -35.00 -107.59
C TRP A 886 22.56 -34.47 -106.50
N VAL A 887 23.08 -33.83 -105.45
CA VAL A 887 22.24 -33.28 -104.37
C VAL A 887 21.42 -32.07 -104.85
N TYR A 888 22.07 -31.12 -105.53
CA TYR A 888 21.41 -29.88 -105.93
C TYR A 888 20.47 -30.04 -107.12
N ASN A 889 20.79 -30.90 -108.09
CA ASN A 889 20.00 -31.05 -109.31
C ASN A 889 19.08 -32.27 -109.30
N GLU A 890 19.49 -33.39 -108.68
CA GLU A 890 18.72 -34.64 -108.73
C GLU A 890 17.89 -34.86 -107.45
N LEU A 891 18.50 -34.80 -106.26
CA LEU A 891 17.81 -35.01 -104.98
C LEU A 891 16.80 -33.88 -104.69
N ARG A 892 17.23 -32.62 -104.82
CA ARG A 892 16.34 -31.47 -104.64
C ARG A 892 15.17 -31.49 -105.63
N GLY A 893 15.44 -31.70 -106.91
CA GLY A 893 14.39 -31.75 -107.94
C GLY A 893 13.36 -32.87 -107.71
N GLN A 894 13.80 -34.04 -107.20
CA GLN A 894 12.90 -35.16 -106.92
C GLN A 894 12.11 -35.01 -105.61
N LEU A 895 12.67 -34.37 -104.58
CA LEU A 895 12.03 -34.27 -103.26
C LEU A 895 11.28 -32.94 -103.04
N GLU A 896 11.76 -31.82 -103.58
CA GLU A 896 11.10 -30.50 -103.46
C GLU A 896 10.13 -30.23 -104.63
N GLU A 897 10.48 -30.56 -105.87
CA GLU A 897 9.73 -30.06 -107.05
C GLU A 897 8.78 -31.09 -107.67
N ARG A 898 9.23 -32.34 -107.87
CA ARG A 898 8.43 -33.39 -108.58
C ARG A 898 7.34 -34.05 -107.74
N ARG A 899 7.30 -33.84 -106.41
CA ARG A 899 6.34 -34.48 -105.49
C ARG A 899 5.04 -33.69 -105.24
N GLY A 900 4.88 -32.49 -105.81
CA GLY A 900 3.64 -31.70 -105.72
C GLY A 900 3.19 -31.45 -104.27
N ARG A 901 1.99 -31.93 -103.89
CA ARG A 901 1.43 -31.78 -102.53
C ARG A 901 2.24 -32.50 -101.43
N TRP A 902 3.14 -33.40 -101.77
CA TRP A 902 4.03 -34.12 -100.83
C TRP A 902 5.50 -33.70 -100.94
N ALA A 903 5.75 -32.48 -101.44
CA ALA A 903 7.08 -31.89 -101.48
C ALA A 903 7.66 -31.75 -100.07
N LEU A 904 8.88 -32.22 -99.88
CA LEU A 904 9.61 -32.15 -98.61
C LEU A 904 10.51 -30.93 -98.59
N ARG A 905 10.48 -30.14 -97.53
CA ARG A 905 11.34 -28.95 -97.40
C ARG A 905 12.73 -29.37 -96.93
N LEU A 906 13.74 -29.20 -97.78
CA LEU A 906 15.11 -29.54 -97.43
C LEU A 906 15.85 -28.32 -96.87
N CYS A 907 16.71 -28.51 -95.89
CA CYS A 907 17.68 -27.50 -95.45
C CYS A 907 19.04 -27.78 -96.08
N LEU A 908 19.58 -26.81 -96.80
CA LEU A 908 20.87 -26.88 -97.48
C LEU A 908 21.79 -25.75 -96.99
N GLU A 909 23.03 -26.11 -96.66
CA GLU A 909 24.03 -25.23 -96.03
C GLU A 909 24.23 -23.89 -96.78
N GLU A 910 24.37 -23.91 -98.11
CA GLU A 910 24.63 -22.69 -98.90
C GLU A 910 23.39 -21.83 -99.17
N ARG A 911 22.20 -22.40 -99.01
CA ARG A 911 20.93 -21.71 -99.31
C ARG A 911 20.31 -21.14 -98.05
N ASP A 912 20.30 -21.92 -96.97
CA ASP A 912 19.41 -21.71 -95.82
C ASP A 912 20.17 -21.23 -94.56
N TRP A 913 21.50 -21.21 -94.58
CA TRP A 913 22.29 -20.67 -93.46
C TRP A 913 22.33 -19.15 -93.48
N LEU A 914 22.02 -18.56 -92.33
CA LEU A 914 21.95 -17.11 -92.18
C LEU A 914 23.36 -16.52 -91.99
N PRO A 915 23.78 -15.54 -92.83
CA PRO A 915 25.06 -14.85 -92.67
C PRO A 915 25.12 -14.11 -91.32
N GLY A 916 26.26 -14.18 -90.64
CA GLY A 916 26.49 -13.51 -89.34
C GLY A 916 26.29 -14.40 -88.10
N LYS A 917 25.78 -15.62 -88.25
CA LYS A 917 25.83 -16.67 -87.21
C LYS A 917 27.08 -17.52 -87.34
N THR A 918 27.55 -18.06 -86.22
CA THR A 918 28.71 -18.97 -86.25
C THR A 918 28.36 -20.27 -86.97
N LEU A 919 29.36 -20.91 -87.57
CA LEU A 919 29.19 -22.18 -88.28
C LEU A 919 28.56 -23.26 -87.38
N PHE A 920 28.89 -23.28 -86.09
CA PHE A 920 28.31 -24.22 -85.13
C PHE A 920 26.83 -23.91 -84.82
N GLU A 921 26.46 -22.63 -84.64
CA GLU A 921 25.07 -22.24 -84.38
C GLU A 921 24.16 -22.53 -85.59
N ASN A 922 24.63 -22.27 -86.80
CA ASN A 922 23.90 -22.60 -88.02
C ASN A 922 23.76 -24.12 -88.21
N LEU A 923 24.83 -24.87 -87.88
CA LEU A 923 24.80 -26.34 -87.90
C LEU A 923 23.82 -26.90 -86.86
N TRP A 924 23.85 -26.40 -85.63
CA TRP A 924 22.96 -26.82 -84.56
C TRP A 924 21.50 -26.51 -84.89
N ALA A 925 21.21 -25.29 -85.35
CA ALA A 925 19.87 -24.90 -85.77
C ALA A 925 19.35 -25.76 -86.93
N SER A 926 20.21 -26.14 -87.88
CA SER A 926 19.82 -26.99 -89.02
C SER A 926 19.51 -28.43 -88.61
N VAL A 927 20.31 -28.99 -87.69
CA VAL A 927 20.11 -30.36 -87.19
C VAL A 927 18.88 -30.45 -86.29
N TYR A 928 18.67 -29.52 -85.36
CA TYR A 928 17.51 -29.55 -84.45
C TYR A 928 16.22 -29.01 -85.10
N GLY A 929 16.33 -28.11 -86.07
CA GLY A 929 15.22 -27.54 -86.84
C GLY A 929 14.72 -28.40 -88.01
N SER A 930 15.30 -29.59 -88.22
CA SER A 930 14.85 -30.55 -89.24
C SER A 930 14.29 -31.83 -88.62
N ARG A 931 13.29 -32.46 -89.26
CA ARG A 931 12.75 -33.77 -88.79
C ARG A 931 13.79 -34.89 -88.86
N LYS A 932 14.59 -34.91 -89.93
CA LYS A 932 15.71 -35.85 -90.13
C LYS A 932 16.98 -35.14 -90.57
N THR A 933 18.12 -35.78 -90.41
CA THR A 933 19.41 -35.38 -90.98
C THR A 933 19.86 -36.44 -91.98
N LEU A 934 19.90 -36.04 -93.26
CA LEU A 934 20.23 -36.90 -94.39
C LEU A 934 21.70 -36.75 -94.76
N PHE A 935 22.47 -37.83 -94.63
CA PHE A 935 23.87 -37.87 -95.03
C PHE A 935 24.02 -38.52 -96.41
N VAL A 936 24.52 -37.77 -97.39
CA VAL A 936 24.79 -38.29 -98.73
C VAL A 936 26.29 -38.51 -98.90
N LEU A 937 26.69 -39.75 -99.13
CA LEU A 937 28.09 -40.19 -99.17
C LEU A 937 28.37 -40.94 -100.47
N ALA A 938 29.45 -40.59 -101.18
CA ALA A 938 29.96 -41.39 -102.29
C ALA A 938 30.84 -42.55 -101.81
N HIS A 939 31.76 -42.29 -100.86
CA HIS A 939 32.67 -43.28 -100.27
C HIS A 939 32.66 -43.17 -98.74
N THR A 940 32.81 -44.29 -98.02
CA THR A 940 32.67 -44.30 -96.54
C THR A 940 33.96 -44.02 -95.75
N ASP A 941 35.08 -43.77 -96.44
CA ASP A 941 36.42 -43.87 -95.83
C ASP A 941 37.09 -42.49 -95.57
N ARG A 942 36.54 -41.39 -96.11
CA ARG A 942 36.99 -40.02 -95.83
C ARG A 942 35.79 -39.09 -95.64
N VAL A 943 35.70 -38.46 -94.48
CA VAL A 943 34.58 -37.60 -94.10
C VAL A 943 35.11 -36.23 -93.72
N SER A 944 34.57 -35.17 -94.34
CA SER A 944 34.93 -33.77 -94.07
C SER A 944 34.60 -33.36 -92.62
N GLY A 945 35.27 -32.32 -92.11
CA GLY A 945 35.13 -31.88 -90.72
C GLY A 945 33.68 -31.52 -90.34
N LEU A 946 32.95 -30.85 -91.25
CA LEU A 946 31.55 -30.48 -91.03
C LEU A 946 30.63 -31.71 -91.00
N LEU A 947 30.84 -32.66 -91.91
CA LEU A 947 30.03 -33.89 -91.98
C LEU A 947 30.22 -34.75 -90.73
N ARG A 948 31.45 -34.79 -90.18
CA ARG A 948 31.75 -35.42 -88.88
C ARG A 948 31.10 -34.67 -87.72
N ALA A 949 31.12 -33.34 -87.71
CA ALA A 949 30.49 -32.53 -86.67
C ALA A 949 28.96 -32.69 -86.66
N SER A 950 28.29 -32.60 -87.81
CA SER A 950 26.84 -32.85 -87.93
C SER A 950 26.46 -34.25 -87.50
N PHE A 951 27.33 -35.23 -87.77
CA PHE A 951 27.06 -36.62 -87.42
C PHE A 951 27.13 -36.84 -85.91
N LEU A 952 28.15 -36.27 -85.24
CA LEU A 952 28.23 -36.28 -83.77
C LEU A 952 27.04 -35.54 -83.15
N LEU A 953 26.64 -34.41 -83.71
CA LEU A 953 25.49 -33.64 -83.23
C LEU A 953 24.17 -34.40 -83.38
N ALA A 954 23.97 -35.08 -84.51
CA ALA A 954 22.80 -35.92 -84.73
C ALA A 954 22.80 -37.18 -83.83
N GLN A 955 23.96 -37.73 -83.47
CA GLN A 955 24.08 -38.79 -82.46
C GLN A 955 23.78 -38.29 -81.04
N GLN A 956 24.21 -37.08 -80.70
CA GLN A 956 23.85 -36.45 -79.44
C GLN A 956 22.34 -36.22 -79.35
N ARG A 957 21.71 -35.72 -80.43
CA ARG A 957 20.26 -35.60 -80.53
C ARG A 957 19.53 -36.94 -80.38
N LEU A 958 20.08 -38.03 -80.90
CA LEU A 958 19.53 -39.38 -80.68
C LEU A 958 19.54 -39.76 -79.19
N LEU A 959 20.58 -39.41 -78.43
CA LEU A 959 20.66 -39.70 -77.00
C LEU A 959 19.71 -38.81 -76.17
N GLU A 960 19.61 -37.53 -76.53
CA GLU A 960 18.77 -36.53 -75.85
C GLU A 960 17.27 -36.76 -76.14
N ASP A 961 16.88 -36.79 -77.42
CA ASP A 961 15.47 -36.89 -77.83
C ASP A 961 14.95 -38.34 -77.82
N ARG A 962 15.84 -39.34 -77.67
CA ARG A 962 15.56 -40.79 -77.85
C ARG A 962 14.91 -41.14 -79.18
N LYS A 963 15.12 -40.32 -80.22
CA LYS A 963 14.59 -40.52 -81.58
C LYS A 963 15.72 -40.64 -82.59
N ASP A 964 15.62 -41.64 -83.47
CA ASP A 964 16.58 -41.79 -84.55
C ASP A 964 16.24 -40.91 -85.75
N VAL A 965 17.03 -39.85 -85.87
CA VAL A 965 16.88 -38.78 -86.86
C VAL A 965 17.83 -38.91 -88.05
N VAL A 966 18.74 -39.88 -88.05
CA VAL A 966 19.78 -40.02 -89.09
C VAL A 966 19.32 -40.91 -90.24
N VAL A 967 19.44 -40.43 -91.48
CA VAL A 967 19.24 -41.22 -92.72
C VAL A 967 20.52 -41.14 -93.55
N LEU A 968 20.97 -42.26 -94.10
CA LEU A 968 22.23 -42.36 -94.84
C LEU A 968 21.97 -42.85 -96.26
N VAL A 969 22.40 -42.07 -97.26
CA VAL A 969 22.33 -42.41 -98.68
C VAL A 969 23.73 -42.62 -99.21
N ILE A 970 23.97 -43.78 -99.82
CA ILE A 970 25.28 -44.16 -100.39
C ILE A 970 25.15 -44.24 -101.91
N LEU A 971 25.92 -43.41 -102.62
CA LEU A 971 25.84 -43.27 -104.08
C LEU A 971 26.70 -44.30 -104.85
N SER A 972 27.85 -44.72 -104.29
CA SER A 972 28.69 -45.79 -104.86
C SER A 972 28.86 -46.94 -103.87
N PRO A 973 28.35 -48.15 -104.14
CA PRO A 973 28.47 -49.30 -103.25
C PRO A 973 29.81 -50.03 -103.42
N ASP A 974 30.94 -49.38 -103.11
CA ASP A 974 32.25 -50.05 -103.12
C ASP A 974 32.48 -50.88 -101.83
N GLY A 975 33.14 -52.04 -101.95
CA GLY A 975 33.14 -53.15 -100.98
C GLY A 975 33.76 -52.90 -99.59
N ARG A 976 34.25 -51.70 -99.28
CA ARG A 976 34.79 -51.35 -97.95
C ARG A 976 33.85 -50.39 -97.24
N ARG A 977 32.84 -50.93 -96.56
CA ARG A 977 31.92 -50.15 -95.72
C ARG A 977 32.52 -49.89 -94.33
N SER A 978 32.43 -48.67 -93.81
CA SER A 978 32.84 -48.35 -92.44
C SER A 978 32.10 -49.24 -91.40
N ARG A 979 32.76 -49.53 -90.26
CA ARG A 979 32.16 -50.37 -89.19
C ARG A 979 30.81 -49.80 -88.71
N TYR A 980 30.67 -48.48 -88.68
CA TYR A 980 29.44 -47.80 -88.30
C TYR A 980 28.30 -48.04 -89.30
N VAL A 981 28.55 -47.90 -90.61
CA VAL A 981 27.52 -48.13 -91.64
C VAL A 981 27.06 -49.59 -91.62
N ARG A 982 27.97 -50.56 -91.41
CA ARG A 982 27.60 -51.98 -91.27
C ARG A 982 26.76 -52.24 -90.03
N LEU A 983 27.11 -51.62 -88.90
CA LEU A 983 26.36 -51.76 -87.65
C LEU A 983 24.96 -51.15 -87.79
N ARG A 984 24.85 -49.94 -88.35
CA ARG A 984 23.57 -49.25 -88.56
C ARG A 984 22.71 -49.93 -89.62
N GLN A 985 23.30 -50.50 -90.68
CA GLN A 985 22.55 -51.30 -91.66
C GLN A 985 21.92 -52.56 -91.04
N ARG A 986 22.54 -53.13 -89.99
CA ARG A 986 21.97 -54.24 -89.22
C ARG A 986 20.90 -53.79 -88.22
N LEU A 987 21.13 -52.67 -87.53
CA LEU A 987 20.23 -52.17 -86.48
C LEU A 987 19.01 -51.41 -87.05
N CYS A 988 19.19 -50.67 -88.13
CA CYS A 988 18.24 -49.68 -88.66
C CYS A 988 18.16 -49.78 -90.19
N ARG A 989 17.81 -50.96 -90.72
CA ARG A 989 17.85 -51.29 -92.16
C ARG A 989 17.11 -50.29 -93.06
N GLN A 990 16.05 -49.66 -92.57
CA GLN A 990 15.23 -48.68 -93.33
C GLN A 990 15.84 -47.26 -93.38
N SER A 991 16.88 -46.98 -92.59
CA SER A 991 17.56 -45.67 -92.54
C SER A 991 18.82 -45.59 -93.42
N VAL A 992 19.23 -46.70 -94.04
CA VAL A 992 20.42 -46.77 -94.92
C VAL A 992 19.97 -47.18 -96.32
N LEU A 993 20.08 -46.26 -97.28
CA LEU A 993 19.61 -46.42 -98.64
C LEU A 993 20.78 -46.41 -99.62
N LEU A 994 20.75 -47.32 -100.58
CA LEU A 994 21.78 -47.48 -101.61
C LEU A 994 21.22 -47.01 -102.94
N TRP A 995 21.96 -46.14 -103.62
CA TRP A 995 21.56 -45.67 -104.95
C TRP A 995 21.67 -46.83 -105.97
N PRO A 996 20.60 -47.17 -106.69
CA PRO A 996 20.61 -48.27 -107.64
C PRO A 996 21.22 -47.86 -108.98
N HIS A 997 22.16 -48.65 -109.50
CA HIS A 997 22.78 -48.42 -110.83
C HIS A 997 21.83 -48.68 -112.01
N GLN A 998 20.72 -49.40 -111.80
CA GLN A 998 19.72 -49.67 -112.84
C GLN A 998 18.57 -48.64 -112.80
N PRO A 999 18.15 -48.06 -113.94
CA PRO A 999 17.10 -47.02 -113.98
C PRO A 999 15.74 -47.45 -113.42
N SER A 1000 15.39 -48.74 -113.57
CA SER A 1000 14.13 -49.31 -113.05
C SER A 1000 14.07 -49.32 -111.51
N GLY A 1001 15.22 -49.34 -110.82
CA GLY A 1001 15.30 -49.32 -109.35
C GLY A 1001 15.17 -47.93 -108.73
N GLN A 1002 15.41 -46.86 -109.49
CA GLN A 1002 15.44 -45.48 -108.95
C GLN A 1002 14.08 -45.00 -108.45
N ARG A 1003 12.96 -45.42 -109.08
CA ARG A 1003 11.61 -45.08 -108.58
C ARG A 1003 11.35 -45.67 -107.19
N SER A 1004 11.83 -46.90 -106.95
CA SER A 1004 11.71 -47.55 -105.64
C SER A 1004 12.59 -46.87 -104.59
N PHE A 1005 13.81 -46.46 -104.96
CA PHE A 1005 14.71 -45.69 -104.09
C PHE A 1005 14.06 -44.37 -103.63
N TRP A 1006 13.51 -43.56 -104.56
CA TRP A 1006 12.90 -42.28 -104.19
C TRP A 1006 11.66 -42.43 -103.32
N ALA A 1007 10.87 -43.49 -103.51
CA ALA A 1007 9.75 -43.82 -102.63
C ALA A 1007 10.23 -44.20 -101.22
N GLN A 1008 11.26 -45.05 -101.11
CA GLN A 1008 11.85 -45.46 -99.84
C GLN A 1008 12.52 -44.29 -99.10
N LEU A 1009 13.24 -43.41 -99.81
CA LEU A 1009 13.84 -42.21 -99.23
C LEU A 1009 12.79 -41.26 -98.68
N GLY A 1010 11.74 -40.99 -99.45
CA GLY A 1010 10.65 -40.15 -98.95
C GLY A 1010 9.96 -40.74 -97.73
N MET A 1011 9.68 -42.05 -97.71
CA MET A 1011 9.12 -42.69 -96.51
C MET A 1011 10.07 -42.65 -95.31
N ALA A 1012 11.38 -42.83 -95.52
CA ALA A 1012 12.37 -42.76 -94.44
C ALA A 1012 12.46 -41.36 -93.83
N LEU A 1013 12.24 -40.30 -94.62
CA LEU A 1013 12.24 -38.92 -94.18
C LEU A 1013 10.94 -38.51 -93.45
N THR A 1014 9.79 -39.03 -93.87
CA THR A 1014 8.48 -38.67 -93.28
C THR A 1014 8.01 -39.58 -92.15
N ARG A 1015 8.65 -40.72 -91.93
CA ARG A 1015 8.23 -41.70 -90.91
C ARG A 1015 8.81 -41.37 -89.53
N ASP A 1016 7.93 -41.28 -88.53
CA ASP A 1016 8.33 -41.13 -87.14
C ASP A 1016 8.89 -42.45 -86.59
N ASN A 1017 10.14 -42.41 -86.13
CA ASN A 1017 10.89 -43.60 -85.70
C ASN A 1017 10.68 -43.96 -84.22
N HIS A 1018 9.67 -43.41 -83.56
CA HIS A 1018 9.44 -43.64 -82.12
C HIS A 1018 9.19 -45.11 -81.76
N HIS A 1019 8.75 -45.93 -82.70
CA HIS A 1019 8.37 -47.33 -82.45
C HIS A 1019 9.41 -48.38 -82.87
N PHE A 1020 10.58 -48.00 -83.38
CA PHE A 1020 11.52 -48.97 -83.97
C PHE A 1020 12.59 -49.53 -83.02
N TYR A 1021 12.83 -48.91 -81.85
CA TYR A 1021 13.77 -49.41 -80.86
C TYR A 1021 13.03 -50.17 -79.76
N ASN A 1022 13.03 -51.49 -79.89
CA ASN A 1022 12.44 -52.38 -78.91
C ASN A 1022 13.17 -52.25 -77.54
N ARG A 1023 12.41 -52.35 -76.46
CA ARG A 1023 12.70 -51.95 -75.06
C ARG A 1023 13.90 -52.62 -74.36
N ASN A 1024 14.74 -53.39 -75.07
CA ASN A 1024 15.77 -54.26 -74.49
C ASN A 1024 17.21 -53.75 -74.65
N PHE A 1025 17.44 -52.49 -75.03
CA PHE A 1025 18.80 -51.99 -75.32
C PHE A 1025 19.40 -51.02 -74.28
N CYS A 1026 18.69 -50.71 -73.19
CA CYS A 1026 19.18 -49.75 -72.19
C CYS A 1026 18.87 -50.13 -70.73
N GLN A 1027 19.17 -51.38 -70.32
CA GLN A 1027 19.40 -51.67 -68.90
C GLN A 1027 20.90 -51.93 -68.69
N GLY A 1028 21.61 -50.87 -68.29
CA GLY A 1028 22.93 -50.93 -67.67
C GLY A 1028 22.80 -50.89 -66.14
N PRO A 1029 23.80 -51.41 -65.40
CA PRO A 1029 23.61 -51.90 -64.03
C PRO A 1029 23.41 -50.75 -63.04
N THR A 1030 22.34 -50.85 -62.26
CA THR A 1030 22.18 -50.14 -60.99
C THR A 1030 23.14 -50.75 -59.98
N ALA A 1031 24.00 -49.92 -59.38
CA ALA A 1031 24.76 -50.26 -58.17
C ALA A 1031 24.12 -49.52 -56.99
N GLU A 1032 23.97 -50.25 -55.89
CA GLU A 1032 23.63 -49.80 -54.54
C GLU A 1032 24.64 -48.78 -53.98
#